data_AF-A0A924RQ01-F1
#
_entry.id   AF-A0A924RQ01-F1
#
_cell.length_a   1.000
_cell.length_b   1.000
_cell.length_c   1.000
_cell.angle_alpha   90.00
_cell.angle_beta   90.00
_cell.angle_gamma   90.00
#
_symmetry.space_group_name_H-M   'P 1'
#
loop_
_entity.id
_entity.type
_entity.pdbx_description
1 polymer ?
#
loop_
_entity_poly.entity_id
_entity_poly.type
_entity_poly.pdbx_seq_one_letter_code
_entity_poly.pdbx_strand_id
1 'polypeptide(L)'
;MRKTSAWLTLGAALITGSAMAQEYSSLYGGGTFGSSQKVELSYEVAKQPDTLYVYQVLNPSALLALGGPQNFKNTSQLELKRVKSLQVGGVRKYGSVNLGVLERGLYLAQLGKNKTAKAVLVLVTDLGLVVKYDGDDMLTYTADTRTGKPIPTRVFLLEKGKTLSEVGSSKAGLASLKTDKGGKENVYVAARAGDQWVFSSSYVSDWNREKSRIYLQTDRPVYRPGDTVLFKGTARAALGLAPLAGKKVVLTLKAPDDSELYSAELLTDAYGSYSSEFKLPLDVRLGGFSIVTELEGQSASGSFEVQEYVKPEYSVTVTPEKMVAVQGGKLSFTIKAEYLFGGGVAGGQVNYSVVKSRLWRSYWESDYSFYPDLSVPDNDESIVLRAEGQLNAKGELVVTVPLEKDKADDYQLTLQANVTDEARREVSSSASILAYRSAVVMEVSSGRYSLPVGETATLEVSSADLQDKPVSTPFTLEVRREYWVRGFGQRSVKVTTLEGKTDAKGMAKVSYKPKEQGDFRFIVRAKDGAGNPTESSSYLWAYDGSPWYYDYQSATVNTDKPEYKVGDTATLTIDSPVENGYALITLEGVNLGKAEVVPIKGSTLTYKVKVTEAMRPNQSIGVTLVGKGQYYTDTVTLTVPPKEKFLDFKISSDKAVYKPGETAVYTVKLTDSSGKPVQAQVSLGLVDEGVYLVREDSTPDIRGFFYAWRGNVVGTQTAGDYYFGEAAPAALEQMARAPMTNAVFAQGKGDAAAKLRSEFKDTASWTPSIETDANGVARIEIKLPDNLTTWRLTARAITLTDLVGQDTYKIKTTLPVIARLATPRFLVRTDSANLRVIGQSNLTAPAAFTLKLETDSLLKVDGASSSSKNVAPGARVSTDFTVKATQIGSSTLKASVLSKTNSDALERKIPIQPRGIGSEVGWAGQNSSKWTFNLPEKTALSSVKGKLFLTPSLVAAVSPALRYLAGYPYGCTEQTLSRFVPSLLARRVGGGLADLPEEVAANLDNYVQDGLKRLYAFQHDDGGWGFWENDDSSAFNSANVLSGLLEAKVAGYPVRNDALERGVKYLQSTVRGRKVVGNADAKAYAMYALARANYGVTGLSDVLLENDITPYGLALGALAYQSAGMK
;
A
#
# COMPACT_ATOMS: atom_id res chain seq x y z
N MET A 1 -48.88 3.77 -33.99
CA MET A 1 -49.90 2.70 -34.02
C MET A 1 -49.24 1.42 -34.51
N ARG A 2 -49.62 0.22 -34.00
CA ARG A 2 -49.16 -1.14 -34.41
C ARG A 2 -47.63 -1.36 -34.27
N LYS A 3 -47.13 -2.31 -33.45
CA LYS A 3 -47.16 -3.79 -33.55
C LYS A 3 -46.47 -4.31 -34.83
N THR A 4 -45.51 -5.26 -34.81
CA THR A 4 -44.80 -5.99 -33.71
C THR A 4 -43.58 -6.76 -34.26
N SER A 5 -42.67 -7.20 -33.36
CA SER A 5 -41.91 -8.48 -33.39
C SER A 5 -40.91 -8.84 -34.52
N ALA A 6 -39.66 -9.10 -34.09
CA ALA A 6 -38.92 -10.39 -34.22
C ALA A 6 -37.86 -10.65 -35.32
N TRP A 7 -36.61 -10.82 -34.81
CA TRP A 7 -35.62 -11.89 -35.10
C TRP A 7 -34.80 -11.95 -36.41
N LEU A 8 -33.54 -12.40 -36.25
CA LEU A 8 -32.54 -12.62 -37.29
C LEU A 8 -32.63 -14.02 -37.93
N THR A 9 -32.31 -14.11 -39.21
CA THR A 9 -31.81 -15.28 -39.96
C THR A 9 -31.15 -14.76 -41.25
N LEU A 10 -30.19 -15.42 -41.93
CA LEU A 10 -29.17 -16.43 -41.57
C LEU A 10 -28.15 -16.43 -42.75
N GLY A 11 -26.86 -16.74 -42.55
CA GLY A 11 -25.97 -16.89 -43.72
C GLY A 11 -24.46 -16.86 -43.47
N ALA A 12 -23.88 -17.97 -43.01
CA ALA A 12 -22.45 -18.25 -43.13
C ALA A 12 -22.25 -19.76 -43.33
N ALA A 13 -21.37 -20.18 -44.24
CA ALA A 13 -21.18 -21.60 -44.56
C ALA A 13 -19.74 -21.93 -44.97
N LEU A 14 -19.00 -22.56 -44.04
CA LEU A 14 -17.82 -23.42 -44.28
C LEU A 14 -16.56 -22.66 -44.81
N ILE A 15 -15.31 -23.11 -44.65
CA ILE A 15 -14.73 -24.45 -44.38
C ILE A 15 -13.64 -24.39 -43.27
N THR A 16 -13.65 -25.41 -42.41
CA THR A 16 -12.68 -25.91 -41.41
C THR A 16 -11.33 -25.21 -41.13
N GLY A 17 -11.04 -24.99 -39.84
CA GLY A 17 -9.69 -24.97 -39.24
C GLY A 17 -9.76 -25.53 -37.81
N SER A 18 -8.96 -26.56 -37.48
CA SER A 18 -9.26 -27.44 -36.34
C SER A 18 -8.70 -26.99 -34.99
N ALA A 19 -9.60 -26.63 -34.06
CA ALA A 19 -9.40 -26.83 -32.63
C ALA A 19 -10.37 -27.93 -32.15
N MET A 20 -9.87 -29.00 -31.52
CA MET A 20 -10.74 -30.01 -30.91
C MET A 20 -11.30 -29.50 -29.58
N ALA A 21 -12.37 -28.72 -29.65
CA ALA A 21 -13.24 -28.49 -28.49
C ALA A 21 -13.83 -29.83 -28.04
N GLN A 22 -13.26 -30.44 -27.01
CA GLN A 22 -13.81 -31.66 -26.42
C GLN A 22 -15.18 -31.36 -25.83
N GLU A 23 -16.23 -32.04 -26.29
CA GLU A 23 -17.56 -31.95 -25.69
C GLU A 23 -17.54 -32.58 -24.28
N TYR A 24 -17.23 -31.76 -23.27
CA TYR A 24 -17.40 -32.13 -21.88
C TYR A 24 -18.90 -32.11 -21.49
N SER A 25 -19.28 -33.02 -20.59
CA SER A 25 -20.46 -32.82 -19.74
C SER A 25 -19.91 -32.64 -18.33
N SER A 26 -20.45 -31.69 -17.58
CA SER A 26 -20.06 -31.39 -16.20
C SER A 26 -21.28 -31.44 -15.29
N LEU A 27 -21.03 -31.72 -14.01
CA LEU A 27 -22.05 -31.85 -12.97
C LEU A 27 -21.57 -31.04 -11.76
N TYR A 28 -22.46 -30.25 -11.19
CA TYR A 28 -22.18 -29.27 -10.13
C TYR A 28 -23.26 -29.35 -9.04
N GLY A 29 -22.98 -28.77 -7.87
CA GLY A 29 -23.89 -28.83 -6.70
C GLY A 29 -23.70 -30.05 -5.80
N GLY A 30 -22.59 -30.79 -5.96
CA GLY A 30 -22.17 -31.75 -4.94
C GLY A 30 -21.77 -31.06 -3.64
N GLY A 31 -22.13 -31.64 -2.51
CA GLY A 31 -21.96 -31.03 -1.18
C GLY A 31 -22.72 -31.77 -0.08
N THR A 32 -22.85 -31.14 1.09
CA THR A 32 -23.57 -31.67 2.25
C THR A 32 -25.02 -31.17 2.27
N PHE A 33 -25.98 -32.06 2.53
CA PHE A 33 -27.42 -31.78 2.56
C PHE A 33 -28.07 -32.39 3.82
N GLY A 34 -29.05 -31.71 4.41
CA GLY A 34 -29.86 -32.26 5.51
C GLY A 34 -30.84 -33.34 5.04
N SER A 35 -31.27 -34.27 5.90
CA SER A 35 -32.17 -35.37 5.52
C SER A 35 -33.60 -34.95 5.17
N SER A 36 -33.97 -33.70 5.41
CA SER A 36 -35.23 -33.08 4.94
C SER A 36 -35.05 -32.15 3.74
N GLN A 37 -33.83 -31.95 3.26
CA GLN A 37 -33.50 -31.03 2.18
C GLN A 37 -33.71 -31.71 0.81
N LYS A 38 -34.23 -30.96 -0.17
CA LYS A 38 -34.22 -31.42 -1.56
C LYS A 38 -32.81 -31.25 -2.11
N VAL A 39 -32.21 -32.34 -2.59
CA VAL A 39 -30.95 -32.28 -3.33
C VAL A 39 -31.24 -31.84 -4.76
N GLU A 40 -30.57 -30.79 -5.22
CA GLU A 40 -30.65 -30.31 -6.60
C GLU A 40 -29.24 -30.11 -7.16
N LEU A 41 -29.00 -30.68 -8.34
CA LEU A 41 -27.70 -30.62 -9.01
C LEU A 41 -27.85 -29.81 -10.30
N SER A 42 -26.80 -29.07 -10.68
CA SER A 42 -26.72 -28.38 -11.97
C SER A 42 -25.89 -29.21 -12.93
N TYR A 43 -26.29 -29.30 -14.20
CA TYR A 43 -25.59 -30.04 -15.24
C TYR A 43 -25.37 -29.20 -16.48
N GLU A 44 -24.29 -29.52 -17.19
CA GLU A 44 -24.11 -29.24 -18.61
C GLU A 44 -23.85 -30.57 -19.32
N VAL A 45 -24.52 -30.84 -20.44
CA VAL A 45 -24.35 -32.07 -21.21
C VAL A 45 -23.85 -31.83 -22.63
N ALA A 46 -22.76 -32.51 -22.97
CA ALA A 46 -22.23 -32.65 -24.32
C ALA A 46 -23.31 -33.03 -25.33
N LYS A 47 -24.07 -34.09 -25.02
CA LYS A 47 -25.06 -34.72 -25.91
C LYS A 47 -26.42 -34.76 -25.24
N GLN A 48 -27.47 -34.66 -26.05
CA GLN A 48 -28.85 -34.51 -25.58
C GLN A 48 -29.72 -35.68 -26.08
N PRO A 49 -30.52 -36.32 -25.21
CA PRO A 49 -30.42 -36.33 -23.75
C PRO A 49 -29.21 -37.17 -23.26
N ASP A 50 -28.77 -36.92 -22.02
CA ASP A 50 -27.84 -37.80 -21.28
C ASP A 50 -28.55 -38.34 -20.02
N THR A 51 -28.02 -39.39 -19.39
CA THR A 51 -28.61 -40.00 -18.19
C THR A 51 -27.78 -39.68 -16.95
N LEU A 52 -28.38 -39.00 -15.98
CA LEU A 52 -27.84 -38.87 -14.63
C LEU A 52 -28.18 -40.12 -13.82
N TYR A 53 -27.17 -40.86 -13.39
CA TYR A 53 -27.28 -41.97 -12.45
C TYR A 53 -26.97 -41.48 -11.03
N VAL A 54 -27.69 -41.99 -10.04
CA VAL A 54 -27.40 -41.76 -8.61
C VAL A 54 -27.19 -43.10 -7.94
N TYR A 55 -26.05 -43.26 -7.28
CA TYR A 55 -25.64 -44.45 -6.54
C TYR A 55 -25.48 -44.11 -5.06
N GLN A 56 -25.96 -44.97 -4.16
CA GLN A 56 -25.66 -44.94 -2.75
C GLN A 56 -24.32 -45.67 -2.52
N VAL A 57 -23.42 -45.07 -1.74
CA VAL A 57 -22.15 -45.68 -1.31
C VAL A 57 -22.45 -46.52 -0.07
N LEU A 58 -22.37 -47.86 -0.19
CA LEU A 58 -22.73 -48.78 0.89
C LEU A 58 -21.75 -48.77 2.07
N ASN A 59 -20.47 -48.48 1.79
CA ASN A 59 -19.44 -48.28 2.81
C ASN A 59 -18.80 -46.88 2.69
N PRO A 60 -19.38 -45.83 3.32
CA PRO A 60 -18.80 -44.49 3.30
C PRO A 60 -17.39 -44.39 3.91
N SER A 61 -17.00 -45.33 4.78
CA SER A 61 -15.66 -45.31 5.39
C SER A 61 -14.52 -45.64 4.42
N ALA A 62 -14.83 -46.24 3.26
CA ALA A 62 -13.85 -46.44 2.18
C ALA A 62 -13.27 -45.11 1.65
N LEU A 63 -13.99 -43.98 1.77
CA LEU A 63 -13.45 -42.68 1.37
C LEU A 63 -12.33 -42.16 2.28
N LEU A 64 -12.20 -42.69 3.50
CA LEU A 64 -11.04 -42.39 4.35
C LEU A 64 -9.76 -42.92 3.69
N ALA A 65 -9.78 -44.18 3.23
CA ALA A 65 -8.66 -44.84 2.57
C ALA A 65 -8.33 -44.27 1.19
N LEU A 66 -9.33 -43.72 0.48
CA LEU A 66 -9.14 -43.07 -0.83
C LEU A 66 -8.44 -41.71 -0.78
N GLY A 67 -8.20 -41.13 0.39
CA GLY A 67 -7.74 -39.73 0.48
C GLY A 67 -8.86 -38.71 0.42
N GLY A 68 -10.03 -39.08 0.96
CA GLY A 68 -11.11 -38.16 1.22
C GLY A 68 -11.99 -37.90 -0.01
N PRO A 69 -13.05 -37.09 0.18
CA PRO A 69 -14.07 -36.89 -0.85
C PRO A 69 -13.64 -35.98 -2.01
N GLN A 70 -12.40 -35.50 -2.04
CA GLN A 70 -11.76 -34.94 -3.26
C GLN A 70 -11.30 -36.05 -4.23
N ASN A 71 -10.83 -37.20 -3.70
CA ASN A 71 -10.23 -38.29 -4.48
C ASN A 71 -11.24 -39.37 -4.96
N PHE A 72 -12.54 -39.08 -4.87
CA PHE A 72 -13.63 -40.00 -5.22
C PHE A 72 -13.67 -40.48 -6.68
N LYS A 73 -12.86 -39.88 -7.56
CA LYS A 73 -12.71 -40.19 -8.99
C LYS A 73 -12.21 -41.64 -9.25
N ASN A 74 -11.70 -42.34 -8.23
CA ASN A 74 -11.36 -43.78 -8.27
C ASN A 74 -12.54 -44.65 -7.77
N THR A 75 -13.65 -44.65 -8.51
CA THR A 75 -14.90 -45.32 -8.09
C THR A 75 -14.82 -46.84 -8.04
N SER A 76 -13.77 -47.45 -8.59
CA SER A 76 -13.49 -48.90 -8.56
C SER A 76 -13.30 -49.47 -7.15
N GLN A 77 -13.12 -48.62 -6.13
CA GLN A 77 -12.97 -49.02 -4.72
C GLN A 77 -14.22 -48.70 -3.87
N LEU A 78 -15.33 -48.27 -4.50
CA LEU A 78 -16.57 -47.96 -3.81
C LEU A 78 -17.65 -49.01 -4.12
N GLU A 79 -18.29 -49.53 -3.07
CA GLU A 79 -19.48 -50.38 -3.20
C GLU A 79 -20.70 -49.50 -3.52
N LEU A 80 -21.16 -49.53 -4.78
CA LEU A 80 -22.18 -48.63 -5.31
C LEU A 80 -23.50 -49.34 -5.62
N LYS A 81 -24.57 -48.99 -4.90
CA LYS A 81 -25.95 -49.43 -5.17
C LYS A 81 -26.69 -48.33 -5.94
N ARG A 82 -27.11 -48.59 -7.19
CA ARG A 82 -27.89 -47.60 -7.96
C ARG A 82 -29.27 -47.40 -7.32
N VAL A 83 -29.58 -46.15 -6.96
CA VAL A 83 -30.86 -45.75 -6.34
C VAL A 83 -31.75 -44.90 -7.26
N LYS A 84 -31.19 -44.16 -8.22
CA LYS A 84 -31.97 -43.35 -9.17
C LYS A 84 -31.31 -43.28 -10.55
N SER A 85 -32.13 -43.02 -11.57
CA SER A 85 -31.67 -42.66 -12.92
C SER A 85 -32.67 -41.69 -13.55
N LEU A 86 -32.18 -40.57 -14.08
CA LEU A 86 -32.98 -39.48 -14.63
C LEU A 86 -32.43 -39.07 -16.00
N GLN A 87 -33.29 -38.78 -16.97
CA GLN A 87 -32.87 -38.13 -18.22
C GLN A 87 -32.66 -36.64 -17.96
N VAL A 88 -31.55 -36.10 -18.48
CA VAL A 88 -31.15 -34.69 -18.34
C VAL A 88 -30.77 -34.10 -19.69
N GLY A 89 -30.92 -32.78 -19.82
CA GLY A 89 -30.56 -32.05 -21.03
C GLY A 89 -31.44 -32.29 -22.25
N GLY A 90 -32.76 -32.49 -22.06
CA GLY A 90 -33.68 -32.80 -23.17
C GLY A 90 -33.77 -31.70 -24.24
N VAL A 91 -34.01 -30.44 -23.84
CA VAL A 91 -34.19 -29.29 -24.77
C VAL A 91 -33.06 -28.24 -24.67
N ARG A 92 -32.33 -28.22 -23.55
CA ARG A 92 -31.18 -27.32 -23.32
C ARG A 92 -29.98 -28.14 -22.85
N LYS A 93 -28.76 -27.82 -23.29
CA LYS A 93 -27.53 -28.47 -22.81
C LYS A 93 -27.28 -28.23 -21.32
N TYR A 94 -27.69 -27.06 -20.81
CA TYR A 94 -27.55 -26.63 -19.41
C TYR A 94 -28.90 -26.67 -18.68
N GLY A 95 -28.90 -27.06 -17.40
CA GLY A 95 -30.08 -27.00 -16.54
C GLY A 95 -29.81 -27.52 -15.13
N SER A 96 -30.86 -27.54 -14.29
CA SER A 96 -30.82 -28.21 -12.99
C SER A 96 -31.70 -29.47 -12.99
N VAL A 97 -31.45 -30.36 -12.03
CA VAL A 97 -32.19 -31.61 -11.82
C VAL A 97 -32.39 -31.85 -10.32
N ASN A 98 -33.65 -31.80 -9.89
CA ASN A 98 -34.03 -32.05 -8.51
C ASN A 98 -34.08 -33.57 -8.26
N LEU A 99 -33.20 -34.07 -7.40
CA LEU A 99 -33.17 -35.48 -6.99
C LEU A 99 -34.26 -35.80 -5.94
N GLY A 100 -34.93 -34.77 -5.40
CA GLY A 100 -35.87 -34.89 -4.29
C GLY A 100 -35.16 -34.91 -2.94
N VAL A 101 -35.89 -35.27 -1.90
CA VAL A 101 -35.29 -35.65 -0.61
C VAL A 101 -34.74 -37.07 -0.76
N LEU A 102 -33.52 -37.30 -0.27
CA LEU A 102 -32.86 -38.60 -0.25
C LEU A 102 -32.74 -39.10 1.20
N GLU A 103 -32.62 -40.42 1.40
CA GLU A 103 -32.34 -40.98 2.72
C GLU A 103 -30.92 -40.61 3.19
N ARG A 104 -30.65 -40.68 4.50
CA ARG A 104 -29.31 -40.46 5.06
C ARG A 104 -28.29 -41.40 4.42
N GLY A 105 -27.09 -40.89 4.15
CA GLY A 105 -26.00 -41.64 3.53
C GLY A 105 -25.19 -40.81 2.54
N LEU A 106 -24.11 -41.39 2.02
CA LEU A 106 -23.30 -40.79 0.97
C LEU A 106 -23.75 -41.33 -0.40
N TYR A 107 -23.85 -40.44 -1.38
CA TYR A 107 -24.21 -40.77 -2.75
C TYR A 107 -23.19 -40.25 -3.75
N LEU A 108 -23.05 -40.96 -4.86
CA LEU A 108 -22.34 -40.56 -6.07
C LEU A 108 -23.36 -40.29 -7.16
N ALA A 109 -23.43 -39.05 -7.64
CA ALA A 109 -24.23 -38.68 -8.81
C ALA A 109 -23.31 -38.56 -10.03
N GLN A 110 -23.67 -39.18 -11.17
CA GLN A 110 -22.78 -39.32 -12.34
C GLN A 110 -23.55 -39.20 -13.67
N LEU A 111 -23.07 -38.37 -14.58
CA LEU A 111 -23.58 -38.24 -15.96
C LEU A 111 -22.96 -39.31 -16.87
N GLY A 112 -23.84 -40.07 -17.55
CA GLY A 112 -23.45 -41.12 -18.48
C GLY A 112 -22.98 -42.41 -17.77
N LYS A 113 -22.84 -43.49 -18.54
CA LYS A 113 -22.60 -44.83 -17.98
C LYS A 113 -21.16 -45.14 -17.54
N ASN A 114 -20.14 -44.40 -17.97
CA ASN A 114 -18.76 -44.93 -17.87
C ASN A 114 -17.58 -43.91 -17.91
N LYS A 115 -17.68 -42.73 -17.25
CA LYS A 115 -16.51 -41.86 -16.97
C LYS A 115 -16.62 -41.17 -15.62
N THR A 116 -15.58 -41.22 -14.79
CA THR A 116 -15.56 -40.63 -13.43
C THR A 116 -15.31 -39.12 -13.42
N ALA A 117 -14.78 -38.56 -14.51
CA ALA A 117 -14.67 -37.10 -14.74
C ALA A 117 -16.02 -36.39 -15.01
N LYS A 118 -17.16 -37.01 -14.62
CA LYS A 118 -18.54 -36.53 -14.86
C LYS A 118 -19.44 -36.78 -13.64
N ALA A 119 -18.87 -36.78 -12.44
CA ALA A 119 -19.55 -37.15 -11.21
C ALA A 119 -19.31 -36.15 -10.08
N VAL A 120 -20.20 -36.12 -9.09
CA VAL A 120 -20.07 -35.39 -7.82
C VAL A 120 -20.53 -36.26 -6.66
N LEU A 121 -20.01 -35.98 -5.46
CA LEU A 121 -20.54 -36.55 -4.22
C LEU A 121 -21.68 -35.71 -3.65
N VAL A 122 -22.63 -36.38 -3.02
CA VAL A 122 -23.76 -35.79 -2.28
C VAL A 122 -23.83 -36.50 -0.94
N LEU A 123 -23.55 -35.78 0.16
CA LEU A 123 -23.63 -36.34 1.50
C LEU A 123 -24.93 -35.90 2.18
N VAL A 124 -25.80 -36.85 2.48
CA VAL A 124 -27.07 -36.58 3.17
C VAL A 124 -26.92 -36.94 4.64
N THR A 125 -26.86 -35.94 5.51
CA THR A 125 -26.58 -36.11 6.93
C THR A 125 -27.22 -35.00 7.77
N ASP A 126 -27.71 -35.38 8.95
CA ASP A 126 -28.11 -34.41 9.98
C ASP A 126 -27.01 -34.16 11.02
N LEU A 127 -25.80 -34.69 10.80
CA LEU A 127 -24.63 -34.43 11.63
C LEU A 127 -23.88 -33.21 11.06
N GLY A 128 -23.88 -32.11 11.79
CA GLY A 128 -23.12 -30.90 11.47
C GLY A 128 -21.73 -30.93 12.09
N LEU A 129 -20.80 -30.22 11.46
CA LEU A 129 -19.41 -30.06 11.91
C LEU A 129 -18.95 -28.62 11.65
N VAL A 130 -18.38 -28.01 12.68
CA VAL A 130 -17.64 -26.76 12.63
C VAL A 130 -16.19 -27.07 13.02
N VAL A 131 -15.23 -26.52 12.29
CA VAL A 131 -13.79 -26.60 12.56
C VAL A 131 -13.25 -25.19 12.76
N LYS A 132 -12.55 -24.95 13.87
CA LYS A 132 -11.79 -23.74 14.15
C LYS A 132 -10.31 -24.09 14.29
N TYR A 133 -9.42 -23.31 13.68
CA TYR A 133 -7.99 -23.61 13.62
C TYR A 133 -7.16 -22.32 13.58
N ASP A 134 -6.10 -22.24 14.39
CA ASP A 134 -5.23 -21.05 14.51
C ASP A 134 -3.82 -21.22 13.91
N GLY A 135 -3.52 -22.41 13.38
CA GLY A 135 -2.22 -22.78 12.83
C GLY A 135 -1.46 -23.82 13.67
N ASP A 136 -1.80 -24.01 14.96
CA ASP A 136 -1.20 -25.03 15.84
C ASP A 136 -2.26 -25.87 16.58
N ASP A 137 -3.34 -25.23 17.04
CA ASP A 137 -4.45 -25.81 17.79
C ASP A 137 -5.74 -25.81 16.95
N MET A 138 -6.43 -26.96 16.95
CA MET A 138 -7.68 -27.19 16.23
C MET A 138 -8.80 -27.61 17.19
N LEU A 139 -9.96 -26.99 17.04
CA LEU A 139 -11.19 -27.31 17.76
C LEU A 139 -12.27 -27.74 16.76
N THR A 140 -12.98 -28.80 17.09
CA THR A 140 -14.16 -29.25 16.31
C THR A 140 -15.40 -29.26 17.19
N TYR A 141 -16.53 -28.79 16.67
CA TYR A 141 -17.85 -28.85 17.31
C TYR A 141 -18.84 -29.60 16.43
N THR A 142 -19.51 -30.62 16.98
CA THR A 142 -20.50 -31.44 16.25
C THR A 142 -21.89 -31.41 16.89
N ALA A 143 -22.92 -31.21 16.06
CA ALA A 143 -24.31 -31.00 16.49
C ALA A 143 -25.33 -31.48 15.44
N ASP A 144 -26.59 -31.66 15.83
CA ASP A 144 -27.72 -31.95 14.93
C ASP A 144 -28.04 -30.72 14.05
N THR A 145 -27.95 -30.84 12.72
CA THR A 145 -28.08 -29.69 11.79
C THR A 145 -29.46 -29.00 11.83
N ARG A 146 -30.49 -29.71 12.31
CA ARG A 146 -31.88 -29.22 12.36
C ARG A 146 -32.19 -28.49 13.66
N THR A 147 -31.66 -28.97 14.79
CA THR A 147 -31.99 -28.52 16.15
C THR A 147 -30.84 -27.86 16.92
N GLY A 148 -29.61 -27.93 16.39
CA GLY A 148 -28.41 -27.41 17.05
C GLY A 148 -27.93 -28.19 18.26
N LYS A 149 -28.60 -29.29 18.63
CA LYS A 149 -28.26 -30.08 19.81
C LYS A 149 -26.89 -30.76 19.63
N PRO A 150 -25.93 -30.62 20.57
CA PRO A 150 -24.63 -31.27 20.46
C PRO A 150 -24.74 -32.80 20.31
N ILE A 151 -23.94 -33.36 19.42
CA ILE A 151 -23.82 -34.81 19.18
C ILE A 151 -22.39 -35.23 19.53
N PRO A 152 -22.19 -36.17 20.46
CA PRO A 152 -20.88 -36.78 20.70
C PRO A 152 -20.44 -37.60 19.48
N THR A 153 -19.24 -37.36 18.98
CA THR A 153 -18.69 -37.97 17.77
C THR A 153 -17.31 -38.59 18.00
N ARG A 154 -16.87 -39.39 17.03
CA ARG A 154 -15.45 -39.68 16.81
C ARG A 154 -14.95 -38.80 15.67
N VAL A 155 -13.87 -38.06 15.91
CA VAL A 155 -13.31 -37.06 15.01
C VAL A 155 -11.95 -37.55 14.50
N PHE A 156 -11.70 -37.37 13.21
CA PHE A 156 -10.53 -37.86 12.50
C PHE A 156 -9.88 -36.69 11.74
N LEU A 157 -8.60 -36.45 11.99
CA LEU A 157 -7.76 -35.59 11.14
C LEU A 157 -7.08 -36.46 10.09
N LEU A 158 -7.20 -36.12 8.82
CA LEU A 158 -6.82 -36.97 7.70
C LEU A 158 -5.93 -36.21 6.71
N GLU A 159 -4.87 -36.87 6.21
CA GLU A 159 -3.96 -36.36 5.18
C GLU A 159 -3.70 -37.46 4.14
N LYS A 160 -3.98 -37.18 2.87
CA LYS A 160 -3.66 -38.07 1.72
C LYS A 160 -4.03 -39.56 1.93
N GLY A 161 -5.15 -39.81 2.60
CA GLY A 161 -5.69 -41.17 2.83
C GLY A 161 -5.24 -41.83 4.14
N LYS A 162 -4.51 -41.11 5.00
CA LYS A 162 -4.04 -41.58 6.31
C LYS A 162 -4.69 -40.76 7.42
N THR A 163 -5.19 -41.44 8.44
CA THR A 163 -5.58 -40.80 9.70
C THR A 163 -4.31 -40.33 10.41
N LEU A 164 -4.15 -39.02 10.57
CA LEU A 164 -3.08 -38.41 11.36
C LEU A 164 -3.39 -38.45 12.87
N SER A 165 -4.66 -38.29 13.23
CA SER A 165 -5.14 -38.33 14.61
C SER A 165 -6.61 -38.73 14.66
N GLU A 166 -7.00 -39.43 15.73
CA GLU A 166 -8.37 -39.84 16.02
C GLU A 166 -8.67 -39.52 17.48
N VAL A 167 -9.74 -38.75 17.73
CA VAL A 167 -10.17 -38.34 19.08
C VAL A 167 -11.68 -38.52 19.27
N GLY A 168 -12.11 -38.78 20.49
CA GLY A 168 -13.53 -38.72 20.87
C GLY A 168 -13.92 -37.31 21.28
N SER A 169 -15.08 -36.83 20.81
CA SER A 169 -15.62 -35.56 21.31
C SER A 169 -16.31 -35.74 22.66
N SER A 170 -16.34 -34.65 23.43
CA SER A 170 -17.07 -34.53 24.69
C SER A 170 -18.59 -34.65 24.51
N LYS A 171 -19.31 -34.74 25.63
CA LYS A 171 -20.80 -34.69 25.66
C LYS A 171 -21.37 -33.38 25.07
N ALA A 172 -20.55 -32.33 24.96
CA ALA A 172 -20.90 -31.06 24.35
C ALA A 172 -20.51 -30.97 22.86
N GLY A 173 -20.17 -32.10 22.21
CA GLY A 173 -19.76 -32.13 20.80
C GLY A 173 -18.37 -31.54 20.53
N LEU A 174 -17.66 -31.04 21.55
CA LEU A 174 -16.31 -30.47 21.41
C LEU A 174 -15.22 -31.54 21.42
N ALA A 175 -14.29 -31.48 20.48
CA ALA A 175 -12.99 -32.15 20.51
C ALA A 175 -11.86 -31.18 20.15
N SER A 176 -10.65 -31.44 20.63
CA SER A 176 -9.46 -30.63 20.39
C SER A 176 -8.30 -31.50 19.89
N LEU A 177 -7.53 -30.98 18.93
CA LEU A 177 -6.41 -31.66 18.27
C LEU A 177 -5.26 -30.65 18.09
N LYS A 178 -4.00 -31.10 18.21
CA LYS A 178 -2.81 -30.30 17.84
C LYS A 178 -2.29 -30.73 16.47
N THR A 179 -1.98 -29.76 15.60
CA THR A 179 -1.46 -30.02 14.24
C THR A 179 -0.88 -28.76 13.59
N ASP A 180 0.30 -28.88 12.98
CA ASP A 180 0.93 -27.90 12.09
C ASP A 180 0.51 -28.11 10.62
N LYS A 181 -0.41 -29.05 10.35
CA LYS A 181 -0.80 -29.48 9.00
C LYS A 181 -2.16 -28.98 8.51
N GLY A 182 -2.95 -28.33 9.35
CA GLY A 182 -4.23 -27.74 8.89
C GLY A 182 -4.02 -26.64 7.85
N GLY A 183 -5.09 -26.26 7.14
CA GLY A 183 -5.03 -25.24 6.07
C GLY A 183 -4.46 -25.74 4.73
N LYS A 184 -3.75 -26.87 4.71
CA LYS A 184 -3.16 -27.46 3.51
C LYS A 184 -4.22 -28.24 2.70
N GLU A 185 -4.28 -28.05 1.39
CA GLU A 185 -5.30 -28.62 0.46
C GLU A 185 -5.63 -30.10 0.64
N ASN A 186 -4.66 -30.89 1.10
CA ASN A 186 -4.76 -32.35 1.24
C ASN A 186 -5.14 -32.80 2.67
N VAL A 187 -5.48 -31.87 3.56
CA VAL A 187 -5.79 -32.10 4.98
C VAL A 187 -7.23 -31.71 5.29
N TYR A 188 -7.98 -32.66 5.84
CA TYR A 188 -9.42 -32.54 6.08
C TYR A 188 -9.81 -33.23 7.39
N VAL A 189 -10.93 -32.79 7.95
CA VAL A 189 -11.52 -33.27 9.19
C VAL A 189 -12.77 -34.07 8.86
N ALA A 190 -12.90 -35.27 9.42
CA ALA A 190 -14.13 -36.04 9.39
C ALA A 190 -14.68 -36.23 10.80
N ALA A 191 -16.00 -36.26 10.96
CA ALA A 191 -16.64 -36.66 12.20
C ALA A 191 -17.73 -37.72 11.95
N ARG A 192 -17.88 -38.64 12.92
CA ARG A 192 -18.78 -39.79 12.82
C ARG A 192 -19.66 -39.92 14.07
N ALA A 193 -20.96 -40.14 13.85
CA ALA A 193 -21.91 -40.59 14.88
C ALA A 193 -22.69 -41.82 14.35
N GLY A 194 -22.36 -43.01 14.84
CA GLY A 194 -23.02 -44.26 14.39
C GLY A 194 -22.73 -44.59 12.92
N ASP A 195 -23.74 -44.49 12.08
CA ASP A 195 -23.68 -44.59 10.61
C ASP A 195 -23.45 -43.24 9.92
N GLN A 196 -23.82 -42.13 10.57
CA GLN A 196 -23.68 -40.78 10.03
C GLN A 196 -22.22 -40.32 10.00
N TRP A 197 -21.86 -39.69 8.88
CA TRP A 197 -20.59 -39.01 8.65
C TRP A 197 -20.82 -37.54 8.29
N VAL A 198 -19.79 -36.72 8.48
CA VAL A 198 -19.68 -35.34 8.00
C VAL A 198 -18.19 -35.01 7.78
N PHE A 199 -17.89 -34.12 6.83
CA PHE A 199 -16.53 -33.70 6.48
C PHE A 199 -16.43 -32.18 6.41
N SER A 200 -15.25 -31.64 6.73
CA SER A 200 -14.90 -30.23 6.60
C SER A 200 -13.41 -30.08 6.31
N SER A 201 -13.02 -28.97 5.72
CA SER A 201 -11.65 -28.45 5.68
C SER A 201 -11.25 -27.93 7.07
N SER A 202 -9.97 -27.58 7.23
CA SER A 202 -9.57 -26.53 8.18
C SER A 202 -8.90 -25.39 7.41
N TYR A 203 -8.98 -24.17 7.95
CA TYR A 203 -8.40 -22.96 7.39
C TYR A 203 -7.75 -22.16 8.51
N VAL A 204 -6.72 -21.36 8.20
CA VAL A 204 -6.06 -20.42 9.10
C VAL A 204 -5.75 -19.15 8.31
N SER A 205 -5.90 -17.98 8.93
CA SER A 205 -5.53 -16.71 8.29
C SER A 205 -4.05 -16.41 8.55
N ASP A 206 -3.16 -17.13 7.87
CA ASP A 206 -1.69 -16.99 8.04
C ASP A 206 -1.19 -15.56 7.82
N TRP A 207 -1.88 -14.76 6.98
CA TRP A 207 -1.57 -13.34 6.74
C TRP A 207 -1.69 -12.47 8.00
N ASN A 208 -2.46 -12.90 9.01
CA ASN A 208 -2.60 -12.21 10.29
C ASN A 208 -1.60 -12.70 11.36
N ARG A 209 -0.77 -13.71 11.06
CA ARG A 209 0.03 -14.46 12.04
C ARG A 209 1.42 -13.84 12.29
N GLU A 210 1.45 -12.59 12.73
CA GLU A 210 2.67 -11.87 13.11
C GLU A 210 3.43 -12.60 14.24
N LYS A 211 4.71 -12.93 14.02
CA LYS A 211 5.63 -13.38 15.09
C LYS A 211 6.42 -12.20 15.68
N SER A 212 6.75 -11.21 14.86
CA SER A 212 7.51 -10.02 15.25
C SER A 212 6.96 -8.75 14.61
N ARG A 213 6.95 -7.64 15.36
CA ARG A 213 6.68 -6.28 14.87
C ARG A 213 8.00 -5.54 14.68
N ILE A 214 8.30 -5.15 13.45
CA ILE A 214 9.55 -4.45 13.08
C ILE A 214 9.20 -3.04 12.62
N TYR A 215 9.41 -2.05 13.48
CA TYR A 215 9.12 -0.65 13.19
C TYR A 215 10.28 -0.02 12.42
N LEU A 216 10.03 0.46 11.21
CA LEU A 216 11.02 1.08 10.32
C LEU A 216 10.74 2.58 10.17
N GLN A 217 11.81 3.38 10.19
CA GLN A 217 11.76 4.84 10.06
C GLN A 217 13.02 5.37 9.35
N THR A 218 12.88 6.47 8.61
CA THR A 218 13.99 7.24 8.05
C THR A 218 14.26 8.52 8.86
N ASP A 219 15.33 9.26 8.54
CA ASP A 219 15.50 10.62 9.08
C ASP A 219 14.48 11.61 8.49
N ARG A 220 14.05 11.39 7.24
CA ARG A 220 13.06 12.20 6.52
C ARG A 220 12.33 11.41 5.42
N PRO A 221 11.12 11.82 4.99
CA PRO A 221 10.33 11.07 4.00
C PRO A 221 10.78 11.26 2.54
N VAL A 222 11.59 12.28 2.22
CA VAL A 222 12.01 12.57 0.83
C VAL A 222 13.46 13.02 0.70
N TYR A 223 14.12 12.53 -0.36
CA TYR A 223 15.52 12.68 -0.70
C TYR A 223 15.72 13.14 -2.16
N ARG A 224 16.93 13.57 -2.49
CA ARG A 224 17.37 13.87 -3.87
C ARG A 224 18.42 12.84 -4.33
N PRO A 225 18.60 12.61 -5.65
CA PRO A 225 19.75 11.87 -6.16
C PRO A 225 21.06 12.45 -5.59
N GLY A 226 21.98 11.58 -5.16
CA GLY A 226 23.19 11.98 -4.43
C GLY A 226 23.02 12.26 -2.93
N ASP A 227 21.81 12.24 -2.34
CA ASP A 227 21.64 12.32 -0.89
C ASP A 227 22.07 11.02 -0.18
N THR A 228 22.36 11.11 1.12
CA THR A 228 22.48 9.93 1.98
C THR A 228 21.12 9.66 2.64
N VAL A 229 20.60 8.44 2.51
CA VAL A 229 19.42 7.95 3.22
C VAL A 229 19.87 7.40 4.58
N LEU A 230 19.28 7.90 5.67
CA LEU A 230 19.56 7.46 7.03
C LEU A 230 18.31 6.80 7.61
N PHE A 231 18.44 5.64 8.24
CA PHE A 231 17.29 4.91 8.77
C PHE A 231 17.56 4.17 10.08
N LYS A 232 16.47 3.76 10.73
CA LYS A 232 16.45 2.88 11.91
C LYS A 232 15.35 1.83 11.75
N GLY A 233 15.61 0.61 12.22
CA GLY A 233 14.58 -0.37 12.53
C GLY A 233 14.58 -0.74 14.02
N THR A 234 13.44 -1.21 14.53
CA THR A 234 13.26 -1.69 15.91
C THR A 234 12.37 -2.94 15.91
N ALA A 235 12.94 -4.11 16.25
CA ALA A 235 12.26 -5.41 16.18
C ALA A 235 11.83 -5.92 17.56
N ARG A 236 10.53 -6.18 17.74
CA ARG A 236 9.91 -6.70 18.97
C ARG A 236 9.08 -7.96 18.70
N ALA A 237 8.93 -8.82 19.71
CA ALA A 237 7.98 -9.93 19.64
C ALA A 237 6.54 -9.39 19.54
N ALA A 238 5.69 -9.98 18.69
CA ALA A 238 4.32 -9.49 18.48
C ALA A 238 3.43 -9.61 19.74
N LEU A 239 3.73 -10.61 20.59
CA LEU A 239 3.18 -10.73 21.94
C LEU A 239 4.16 -10.18 22.98
N GLY A 240 3.64 -9.34 23.89
CA GLY A 240 4.40 -8.77 25.02
C GLY A 240 5.48 -7.74 24.66
N LEU A 241 5.73 -7.46 23.37
CA LEU A 241 6.69 -6.47 22.87
C LEU A 241 8.13 -6.62 23.41
N ALA A 242 8.53 -7.83 23.80
CA ALA A 242 9.88 -8.12 24.26
C ALA A 242 10.93 -7.82 23.16
N PRO A 243 12.10 -7.26 23.51
CA PRO A 243 13.16 -6.94 22.56
C PRO A 243 13.74 -8.20 21.89
N LEU A 244 13.74 -8.21 20.56
CA LEU A 244 14.39 -9.25 19.77
C LEU A 244 15.88 -8.92 19.65
N ALA A 245 16.60 -8.92 20.77
CA ALA A 245 17.99 -8.51 20.90
C ALA A 245 18.99 -9.58 20.41
N GLY A 246 20.15 -9.14 19.90
CA GLY A 246 21.22 -10.02 19.40
C GLY A 246 20.85 -10.83 18.15
N LYS A 247 19.75 -10.47 17.45
CA LYS A 247 19.25 -11.15 16.26
C LYS A 247 19.89 -10.57 15.01
N LYS A 248 20.11 -11.44 14.02
CA LYS A 248 20.56 -11.04 12.68
C LYS A 248 19.40 -10.45 11.89
N VAL A 249 19.61 -9.26 11.33
CA VAL A 249 18.72 -8.60 10.36
C VAL A 249 19.38 -8.62 8.99
N VAL A 250 18.65 -9.11 8.01
CA VAL A 250 18.92 -8.97 6.57
C VAL A 250 18.19 -7.72 6.11
N LEU A 251 18.91 -6.70 5.64
CA LEU A 251 18.30 -5.48 5.11
C LEU A 251 18.60 -5.31 3.63
N THR A 252 17.59 -4.93 2.86
CA THR A 252 17.66 -4.68 1.42
C THR A 252 16.95 -3.37 1.07
N LEU A 253 17.58 -2.50 0.28
CA LEU A 253 16.97 -1.27 -0.25
C LEU A 253 16.69 -1.45 -1.73
N LYS A 254 15.45 -1.18 -2.16
CA LYS A 254 15.00 -1.34 -3.54
C LYS A 254 14.59 -0.02 -4.19
N ALA A 255 14.82 0.08 -5.50
CA ALA A 255 14.33 1.16 -6.34
C ALA A 255 12.83 0.98 -6.72
N PRO A 256 12.22 1.96 -7.42
CA PRO A 256 10.80 1.90 -7.82
C PRO A 256 10.43 0.79 -8.83
N ASP A 257 11.41 0.09 -9.39
CA ASP A 257 11.27 -1.07 -10.29
C ASP A 257 11.66 -2.39 -9.58
N ASP A 258 11.54 -2.43 -8.26
CA ASP A 258 11.90 -3.54 -7.36
C ASP A 258 13.39 -3.96 -7.38
N SER A 259 14.25 -3.27 -8.15
CA SER A 259 15.67 -3.59 -8.26
C SER A 259 16.45 -3.30 -6.96
N GLU A 260 17.28 -4.26 -6.52
CA GLU A 260 18.11 -4.14 -5.32
C GLU A 260 19.29 -3.18 -5.56
N LEU A 261 19.41 -2.15 -4.73
CA LEU A 261 20.48 -1.14 -4.78
C LEU A 261 21.48 -1.28 -3.63
N TYR A 262 21.08 -1.88 -2.51
CA TYR A 262 21.92 -2.06 -1.32
C TYR A 262 21.43 -3.24 -0.49
N SER A 263 22.38 -3.98 0.09
CA SER A 263 22.14 -5.12 0.98
C SER A 263 23.08 -5.03 2.17
N ALA A 264 22.57 -5.16 3.39
CA ALA A 264 23.34 -5.17 4.63
C ALA A 264 22.99 -6.36 5.54
N GLU A 265 23.92 -6.70 6.42
CA GLU A 265 23.69 -7.60 7.56
C GLU A 265 23.98 -6.83 8.84
N LEU A 266 22.97 -6.75 9.70
CA LEU A 266 23.01 -5.98 10.95
C LEU A 266 22.68 -6.91 12.11
N LEU A 267 23.08 -6.51 13.33
CA LEU A 267 22.64 -7.15 14.57
C LEU A 267 21.77 -6.17 15.35
N THR A 268 20.73 -6.69 16.00
CA THR A 268 19.89 -5.89 16.90
C THR A 268 20.56 -5.67 18.25
N ASP A 269 20.43 -4.47 18.80
CA ASP A 269 20.88 -4.12 20.15
C ASP A 269 19.94 -4.64 21.25
N ALA A 270 20.20 -4.27 22.51
CA ALA A 270 19.41 -4.67 23.68
C ALA A 270 17.93 -4.23 23.62
N TYR A 271 17.59 -3.19 22.84
CA TYR A 271 16.23 -2.71 22.62
C TYR A 271 15.59 -3.32 21.37
N GLY A 272 16.28 -4.24 20.67
CA GLY A 272 15.87 -4.78 19.38
C GLY A 272 16.14 -3.83 18.21
N SER A 273 16.88 -2.74 18.42
CA SER A 273 17.10 -1.68 17.42
C SER A 273 18.33 -1.92 16.54
N TYR A 274 18.32 -1.36 15.34
CA TYR A 274 19.42 -1.37 14.38
C TYR A 274 19.34 -0.15 13.44
N SER A 275 20.45 0.24 12.81
CA SER A 275 20.49 1.37 11.87
C SER A 275 21.61 1.20 10.84
N SER A 276 21.49 1.88 9.71
CA SER A 276 22.55 2.04 8.72
C SER A 276 22.28 3.28 7.86
N GLU A 277 23.18 3.56 6.93
CA GLU A 277 23.05 4.60 5.92
C GLU A 277 23.31 4.05 4.52
N PHE A 278 22.74 4.68 3.50
CA PHE A 278 23.02 4.36 2.10
C PHE A 278 23.18 5.64 1.28
N LYS A 279 24.15 5.65 0.34
CA LYS A 279 24.40 6.78 -0.53
C LYS A 279 23.71 6.59 -1.88
N LEU A 280 22.67 7.39 -2.16
CA LEU A 280 22.00 7.36 -3.45
C LEU A 280 22.97 7.77 -4.57
N PRO A 281 23.02 7.04 -5.70
CA PRO A 281 23.67 7.51 -6.92
C PRO A 281 23.09 8.84 -7.42
N LEU A 282 23.84 9.55 -8.27
CA LEU A 282 23.40 10.81 -8.90
C LEU A 282 22.44 10.59 -10.08
N ASP A 283 22.49 9.39 -10.66
CA ASP A 283 21.73 8.87 -11.79
C ASP A 283 20.62 7.89 -11.35
N VAL A 284 20.35 7.80 -10.03
CA VAL A 284 19.30 6.93 -9.49
C VAL A 284 17.91 7.37 -9.98
N ARG A 285 17.02 6.40 -10.22
CA ARG A 285 15.62 6.67 -10.64
C ARG A 285 14.89 7.55 -9.61
N LEU A 286 13.92 8.33 -10.08
CA LEU A 286 12.99 9.07 -9.21
C LEU A 286 11.74 8.22 -8.93
N GLY A 287 11.09 8.45 -7.78
CA GLY A 287 9.87 7.75 -7.35
C GLY A 287 9.95 7.24 -5.90
N GLY A 288 9.07 6.30 -5.56
CA GLY A 288 9.02 5.65 -4.25
C GLY A 288 9.97 4.45 -4.17
N PHE A 289 10.77 4.40 -3.11
CA PHE A 289 11.75 3.37 -2.79
C PHE A 289 11.29 2.59 -1.55
N SER A 290 11.73 1.33 -1.41
CA SER A 290 11.45 0.53 -0.22
C SER A 290 12.73 0.11 0.52
N ILE A 291 12.61 0.02 1.85
CA ILE A 291 13.59 -0.60 2.74
C ILE A 291 12.92 -1.86 3.28
N VAL A 292 13.33 -3.02 2.79
CA VAL A 292 12.85 -4.33 3.22
C VAL A 292 13.82 -4.88 4.26
N THR A 293 13.30 -5.44 5.35
CA THR A 293 14.10 -6.03 6.44
C THR A 293 13.54 -7.36 6.86
N GLU A 294 14.41 -8.35 7.01
CA GLU A 294 14.06 -9.72 7.36
C GLU A 294 14.79 -10.17 8.63
N LEU A 295 14.02 -10.73 9.57
CA LEU A 295 14.50 -11.25 10.85
C LEU A 295 13.69 -12.50 11.20
N GLU A 296 14.37 -13.60 11.53
CA GLU A 296 13.78 -14.89 11.96
C GLU A 296 12.64 -15.43 11.06
N GLY A 297 12.70 -15.17 9.74
CA GLY A 297 11.67 -15.59 8.79
C GLY A 297 10.41 -14.71 8.80
N GLN A 298 10.56 -13.44 9.16
CA GLN A 298 9.53 -12.41 9.06
C GLN A 298 10.11 -11.22 8.28
N SER A 299 9.40 -10.76 7.26
CA SER A 299 9.74 -9.58 6.47
C SER A 299 8.91 -8.38 6.89
N ALA A 300 9.50 -7.19 6.84
CA ALA A 300 8.84 -5.91 7.08
C ALA A 300 9.42 -4.83 6.15
N SER A 301 8.59 -3.89 5.71
CA SER A 301 8.98 -2.84 4.77
C SER A 301 8.64 -1.43 5.26
N GLY A 302 9.58 -0.50 5.09
CA GLY A 302 9.35 0.95 5.11
C GLY A 302 9.56 1.55 3.71
N SER A 303 9.20 2.81 3.51
CA SER A 303 9.34 3.50 2.21
C SER A 303 9.79 4.95 2.34
N PHE A 304 10.41 5.48 1.28
CA PHE A 304 10.77 6.89 1.15
C PHE A 304 10.73 7.33 -0.33
N GLU A 305 10.66 8.63 -0.59
CA GLU A 305 10.64 9.19 -1.95
C GLU A 305 12.02 9.72 -2.38
N VAL A 306 12.38 9.58 -3.66
CA VAL A 306 13.51 10.28 -4.29
C VAL A 306 12.99 11.16 -5.42
N GLN A 307 13.18 12.48 -5.31
CA GLN A 307 12.56 13.48 -6.17
C GLN A 307 13.48 14.69 -6.40
N GLU A 308 13.42 15.33 -7.58
CA GLU A 308 14.08 16.63 -7.81
C GLU A 308 13.30 17.83 -7.23
N TYR A 309 13.00 17.80 -5.93
CA TYR A 309 12.21 18.84 -5.28
C TYR A 309 13.00 20.14 -4.99
N VAL A 310 12.25 21.23 -4.77
CA VAL A 310 12.75 22.49 -4.20
C VAL A 310 11.91 22.78 -2.96
N LYS A 311 12.54 22.94 -1.80
CA LYS A 311 11.83 23.24 -0.54
C LYS A 311 11.08 24.59 -0.64
N PRO A 312 9.82 24.66 -0.18
CA PRO A 312 9.18 25.93 0.14
C PRO A 312 10.00 26.73 1.17
N GLU A 313 10.01 28.05 1.04
CA GLU A 313 10.62 28.95 2.05
C GLU A 313 9.58 29.49 3.05
N TYR A 314 8.29 29.23 2.80
CA TYR A 314 7.17 29.62 3.63
C TYR A 314 6.12 28.51 3.67
N SER A 315 5.39 28.44 4.78
CA SER A 315 4.19 27.63 4.92
C SER A 315 2.95 28.48 4.64
N VAL A 316 1.94 27.89 4.00
CA VAL A 316 0.58 28.45 3.93
C VAL A 316 -0.30 27.65 4.88
N THR A 317 -1.25 28.32 5.53
CA THR A 317 -2.25 27.70 6.39
C THR A 317 -3.59 28.36 6.12
N VAL A 318 -4.59 27.58 5.75
CA VAL A 318 -5.99 27.99 5.78
C VAL A 318 -6.55 27.64 7.17
N THR A 319 -7.19 28.59 7.83
CA THR A 319 -7.81 28.38 9.15
C THR A 319 -9.24 28.93 9.13
N PRO A 320 -10.27 28.10 9.23
CA PRO A 320 -11.64 28.59 9.38
C PRO A 320 -11.83 29.24 10.75
N GLU A 321 -12.73 30.22 10.84
CA GLU A 321 -13.15 30.85 12.11
C GLU A 321 -13.70 29.81 13.10
N LYS A 322 -14.36 28.77 12.57
CA LYS A 322 -14.94 27.64 13.30
C LYS A 322 -14.86 26.40 12.40
N MET A 323 -14.48 25.25 12.94
CA MET A 323 -14.46 23.98 12.20
C MET A 323 -15.85 23.55 11.70
N VAL A 324 -16.91 24.10 12.29
CA VAL A 324 -18.30 23.73 12.01
C VAL A 324 -19.23 24.93 12.17
N ALA A 325 -20.35 24.94 11.45
CA ALA A 325 -21.29 26.04 11.42
C ALA A 325 -22.72 25.61 11.05
N VAL A 326 -23.68 26.52 11.23
CA VAL A 326 -25.09 26.31 10.87
C VAL A 326 -25.35 26.83 9.45
N GLN A 327 -26.05 26.02 8.65
CA GLN A 327 -26.46 26.35 7.30
C GLN A 327 -27.34 27.63 7.24
N GLY A 328 -27.20 28.41 6.17
CA GLY A 328 -27.85 29.72 5.99
C GLY A 328 -27.08 30.91 6.58
N GLY A 329 -25.93 30.67 7.22
CA GLY A 329 -25.06 31.71 7.75
C GLY A 329 -24.00 32.21 6.76
N LYS A 330 -22.95 32.83 7.32
CA LYS A 330 -21.67 33.07 6.64
C LYS A 330 -20.55 32.61 7.58
N LEU A 331 -19.43 32.17 7.01
CA LEU A 331 -18.23 31.79 7.76
C LEU A 331 -17.00 32.45 7.14
N SER A 332 -16.04 32.85 7.96
CA SER A 332 -14.76 33.38 7.48
C SER A 332 -13.64 32.33 7.55
N PHE A 333 -12.76 32.34 6.56
CA PHE A 333 -11.49 31.62 6.55
C PHE A 333 -10.35 32.63 6.54
N THR A 334 -9.36 32.44 7.41
CA THR A 334 -8.09 33.18 7.36
C THR A 334 -7.07 32.35 6.57
N ILE A 335 -6.62 32.87 5.44
CA ILE A 335 -5.48 32.35 4.68
C ILE A 335 -4.25 33.10 5.21
N LYS A 336 -3.35 32.40 5.89
CA LYS A 336 -2.08 32.97 6.40
C LYS A 336 -0.90 32.32 5.68
N ALA A 337 0.12 33.11 5.34
CA ALA A 337 1.42 32.61 4.91
C ALA A 337 2.58 33.27 5.68
N GLU A 338 3.48 32.45 6.21
CA GLU A 338 4.64 32.88 7.01
C GLU A 338 5.91 32.16 6.53
N TYR A 339 7.01 32.90 6.38
CA TYR A 339 8.31 32.30 6.06
C TYR A 339 8.80 31.41 7.20
N LEU A 340 9.49 30.32 6.87
CA LEU A 340 10.02 29.37 7.85
C LEU A 340 11.05 30.01 8.79
N PHE A 341 11.78 31.02 8.31
CA PHE A 341 12.67 31.89 9.10
C PHE A 341 11.97 33.09 9.78
N GLY A 342 10.64 33.19 9.69
CA GLY A 342 9.81 34.24 10.27
C GLY A 342 9.53 35.42 9.33
N GLY A 343 8.43 36.12 9.62
CA GLY A 343 7.89 37.21 8.80
C GLY A 343 6.77 36.74 7.87
N GLY A 344 5.73 37.57 7.71
CA GLY A 344 4.59 37.25 6.86
C GLY A 344 4.88 37.44 5.36
N VAL A 345 4.21 36.67 4.50
CA VAL A 345 4.28 36.82 3.03
C VAL A 345 3.39 37.98 2.56
N ALA A 346 3.54 39.14 3.19
CA ALA A 346 2.90 40.40 2.80
C ALA A 346 3.03 40.70 1.28
N GLY A 347 1.93 41.13 0.67
CA GLY A 347 1.83 41.38 -0.78
C GLY A 347 1.80 40.11 -1.64
N GLY A 348 1.85 38.91 -1.04
CA GLY A 348 1.68 37.65 -1.76
C GLY A 348 0.30 37.59 -2.43
N GLN A 349 0.29 37.15 -3.69
CA GLN A 349 -0.96 36.96 -4.44
C GLN A 349 -1.60 35.64 -3.98
N VAL A 350 -2.93 35.61 -3.91
CA VAL A 350 -3.69 34.44 -3.43
C VAL A 350 -4.73 34.03 -4.46
N ASN A 351 -4.59 32.84 -5.02
CA ASN A 351 -5.62 32.20 -5.86
C ASN A 351 -6.38 31.21 -4.98
N TYR A 352 -7.71 31.30 -4.87
CA TYR A 352 -8.46 30.41 -3.99
C TYR A 352 -9.79 29.94 -4.58
N SER A 353 -10.22 28.76 -4.14
CA SER A 353 -11.48 28.14 -4.54
C SER A 353 -12.18 27.46 -3.36
N VAL A 354 -13.51 27.48 -3.39
CA VAL A 354 -14.36 26.80 -2.40
C VAL A 354 -15.14 25.69 -3.08
N VAL A 355 -15.10 24.49 -2.49
CA VAL A 355 -15.77 23.27 -2.95
C VAL A 355 -16.74 22.80 -1.86
N LYS A 356 -17.91 22.30 -2.26
CA LYS A 356 -18.96 21.73 -1.41
C LYS A 356 -19.18 20.27 -1.80
N SER A 357 -19.16 19.36 -0.83
CA SER A 357 -19.45 17.94 -0.99
C SER A 357 -20.42 17.46 0.09
N ARG A 358 -21.21 16.42 -0.22
CA ARG A 358 -22.21 15.87 0.71
C ARG A 358 -21.52 15.07 1.82
N LEU A 359 -21.98 15.23 3.06
CA LEU A 359 -21.46 14.49 4.21
C LEU A 359 -22.33 13.24 4.49
N TRP A 360 -21.76 12.05 4.29
CA TRP A 360 -22.32 10.82 4.88
C TRP A 360 -21.79 10.67 6.30
N ARG A 361 -22.69 10.44 7.27
CA ARG A 361 -22.31 10.07 8.64
C ARG A 361 -22.22 8.56 8.78
N SER A 362 -21.13 8.06 9.36
CA SER A 362 -21.07 6.72 9.93
C SER A 362 -21.45 6.78 11.41
N TYR A 363 -22.03 5.70 11.95
CA TYR A 363 -22.54 5.64 13.33
C TYR A 363 -21.51 5.13 14.36
N TRP A 364 -20.23 5.19 14.04
CA TRP A 364 -19.13 4.62 14.83
C TRP A 364 -18.01 5.64 15.06
N GLU A 365 -18.25 6.58 15.96
CA GLU A 365 -17.22 7.51 16.44
C GLU A 365 -16.35 6.84 17.52
N SER A 366 -15.08 7.25 17.63
CA SER A 366 -14.12 6.77 18.61
C SER A 366 -13.34 7.93 19.21
N ASP A 367 -13.10 7.93 20.52
CA ASP A 367 -12.32 8.95 21.26
C ASP A 367 -10.83 9.07 20.84
N TYR A 368 -10.43 8.45 19.73
CA TYR A 368 -9.05 8.26 19.30
C TYR A 368 -8.83 8.61 17.83
N SER A 369 -8.15 9.74 17.60
CA SER A 369 -7.77 10.30 16.31
C SER A 369 -6.71 9.51 15.52
N PHE A 370 -6.64 8.19 15.71
CA PHE A 370 -5.76 7.27 14.98
C PHE A 370 -6.49 6.01 14.50
N TYR A 371 -7.76 5.83 14.85
CA TYR A 371 -8.67 4.99 14.07
C TYR A 371 -9.31 5.85 12.98
N PRO A 372 -9.55 5.31 11.77
CA PRO A 372 -10.15 6.07 10.68
C PRO A 372 -11.60 6.43 11.01
N ASP A 373 -11.88 7.72 11.05
CA ASP A 373 -13.24 8.26 10.96
C ASP A 373 -13.86 7.77 9.64
N LEU A 374 -15.05 7.19 9.72
CA LEU A 374 -15.77 6.62 8.57
C LEU A 374 -16.82 7.57 7.99
N SER A 375 -16.78 8.87 8.31
CA SER A 375 -17.51 9.93 7.61
C SER A 375 -16.89 10.24 6.25
N VAL A 376 -17.09 9.32 5.29
CA VAL A 376 -16.56 9.46 3.92
C VAL A 376 -17.36 10.55 3.18
N PRO A 377 -16.70 11.60 2.62
CA PRO A 377 -17.37 12.56 1.75
C PRO A 377 -17.86 11.88 0.46
N ASP A 378 -19.04 12.29 -0.02
CA ASP A 378 -19.55 11.83 -1.32
C ASP A 378 -18.73 12.45 -2.46
N ASN A 379 -18.55 11.74 -3.57
CA ASN A 379 -17.73 12.18 -4.72
C ASN A 379 -18.40 13.28 -5.57
N ASP A 380 -19.63 13.68 -5.24
CA ASP A 380 -20.39 14.74 -5.91
C ASP A 380 -19.91 16.13 -5.44
N GLU A 381 -18.72 16.53 -5.87
CA GLU A 381 -18.11 17.83 -5.56
C GLU A 381 -18.66 18.96 -6.46
N SER A 382 -19.04 20.09 -5.83
CA SER A 382 -19.51 21.29 -6.52
C SER A 382 -18.70 22.52 -6.15
N ILE A 383 -18.29 23.32 -7.14
CA ILE A 383 -17.50 24.53 -6.91
C ILE A 383 -18.43 25.71 -6.56
N VAL A 384 -18.31 26.21 -5.34
CA VAL A 384 -19.10 27.34 -4.81
C VAL A 384 -18.49 28.69 -5.20
N LEU A 385 -17.16 28.77 -5.27
CA LEU A 385 -16.45 30.02 -5.56
C LEU A 385 -15.06 29.75 -6.17
N ARG A 386 -14.61 30.65 -7.06
CA ARG A 386 -13.20 30.87 -7.41
C ARG A 386 -12.93 32.37 -7.40
N ALA A 387 -11.83 32.81 -6.79
CA ALA A 387 -11.48 34.23 -6.69
C ALA A 387 -9.98 34.43 -6.43
N GLU A 388 -9.54 35.68 -6.58
CA GLU A 388 -8.17 36.14 -6.34
C GLU A 388 -8.14 37.15 -5.18
N GLY A 389 -6.99 37.30 -4.53
CA GLY A 389 -6.78 38.26 -3.45
C GLY A 389 -5.30 38.51 -3.15
N GLN A 390 -5.02 39.33 -2.13
CA GLN A 390 -3.64 39.65 -1.72
C GLN A 390 -3.49 39.63 -0.19
N LEU A 391 -2.33 39.16 0.28
CA LEU A 391 -2.00 39.11 1.70
C LEU A 391 -1.63 40.49 2.25
N ASN A 392 -2.19 40.84 3.41
CA ASN A 392 -1.90 42.07 4.15
C ASN A 392 -0.45 42.11 4.71
N ALA A 393 -0.07 43.19 5.40
CA ALA A 393 1.28 43.36 5.97
C ALA A 393 1.73 42.26 6.96
N LYS A 394 0.82 41.46 7.53
CA LYS A 394 1.12 40.30 8.40
C LYS A 394 1.23 38.98 7.64
N GLY A 395 0.95 38.97 6.33
CA GLY A 395 0.83 37.75 5.54
C GLY A 395 -0.53 37.07 5.64
N GLU A 396 -1.62 37.83 5.88
CA GLU A 396 -2.98 37.30 6.10
C GLU A 396 -3.99 37.85 5.07
N LEU A 397 -4.94 37.02 4.62
CA LEU A 397 -6.15 37.39 3.87
C LEU A 397 -7.35 36.71 4.53
N VAL A 398 -8.44 37.45 4.75
CA VAL A 398 -9.69 36.89 5.29
C VAL A 398 -10.73 36.79 4.18
N VAL A 399 -11.27 35.59 3.97
CA VAL A 399 -12.27 35.28 2.95
C VAL A 399 -13.57 34.88 3.65
N THR A 400 -14.66 35.63 3.45
CA THR A 400 -15.99 35.29 3.99
C THR A 400 -16.84 34.61 2.93
N VAL A 401 -17.36 33.42 3.26
CA VAL A 401 -18.11 32.53 2.36
C VAL A 401 -19.54 32.35 2.90
N PRO A 402 -20.59 32.40 2.05
CA PRO A 402 -21.95 32.06 2.46
C PRO A 402 -22.12 30.55 2.66
N LEU A 403 -22.94 30.17 3.64
CA LEU A 403 -23.37 28.80 3.84
C LEU A 403 -24.79 28.66 3.31
N GLU A 404 -24.99 27.90 2.24
CA GLU A 404 -26.32 27.60 1.71
C GLU A 404 -27.14 26.76 2.70
N LYS A 405 -28.48 26.76 2.55
CA LYS A 405 -29.38 25.84 3.26
C LYS A 405 -29.75 24.65 2.37
N ASP A 406 -29.34 23.47 2.80
CA ASP A 406 -29.95 22.21 2.38
C ASP A 406 -31.12 21.86 3.30
N LYS A 407 -31.92 20.87 2.92
CA LYS A 407 -33.04 20.33 3.72
C LYS A 407 -32.84 18.85 4.05
N ALA A 408 -32.23 18.10 3.13
CA ALA A 408 -32.02 16.66 3.26
C ALA A 408 -30.77 16.37 4.10
N ASP A 409 -29.67 17.08 3.83
CA ASP A 409 -28.34 16.66 4.25
C ASP A 409 -27.54 17.73 5.01
N ASP A 410 -26.56 17.28 5.79
CA ASP A 410 -25.45 18.13 6.23
C ASP A 410 -24.33 18.03 5.16
N TYR A 411 -23.45 19.03 5.03
CA TYR A 411 -22.42 19.04 3.97
C TYR A 411 -21.07 19.54 4.46
N GLN A 412 -20.00 19.12 3.78
CA GLN A 412 -18.64 19.65 3.97
C GLN A 412 -18.39 20.79 2.99
N LEU A 413 -17.65 21.81 3.45
CA LEU A 413 -17.19 22.93 2.64
C LEU A 413 -15.68 23.10 2.79
N THR A 414 -14.93 22.91 1.71
CA THR A 414 -13.47 22.96 1.66
C THR A 414 -13.02 24.24 0.95
N LEU A 415 -12.19 25.08 1.60
CA LEU A 415 -11.47 26.16 0.93
C LEU A 415 -10.04 25.71 0.63
N GLN A 416 -9.65 25.80 -0.64
CA GLN A 416 -8.29 25.57 -1.14
C GLN A 416 -7.68 26.93 -1.53
N ALA A 417 -6.43 27.19 -1.16
CA ALA A 417 -5.74 28.44 -1.44
C ALA A 417 -4.27 28.22 -1.82
N ASN A 418 -3.86 28.86 -2.92
CA ASN A 418 -2.48 28.92 -3.39
C ASN A 418 -1.95 30.34 -3.17
N VAL A 419 -0.78 30.48 -2.56
CA VAL A 419 -0.13 31.77 -2.29
C VAL A 419 1.18 31.87 -3.04
N THR A 420 1.36 32.94 -3.82
CA THR A 420 2.58 33.24 -4.58
C THR A 420 3.42 34.36 -3.94
N ASP A 421 4.72 34.13 -3.73
CA ASP A 421 5.66 35.11 -3.13
C ASP A 421 6.41 36.00 -4.15
N GLU A 422 7.24 36.93 -3.66
CA GLU A 422 8.01 37.85 -4.51
C GLU A 422 9.13 37.16 -5.32
N ALA A 423 9.50 35.93 -4.96
CA ALA A 423 10.39 35.07 -5.74
C ALA A 423 9.62 34.23 -6.78
N ARG A 424 8.29 34.44 -6.93
CA ARG A 424 7.39 33.73 -7.85
C ARG A 424 7.36 32.21 -7.65
N ARG A 425 7.53 31.74 -6.41
CA ARG A 425 7.08 30.40 -6.03
C ARG A 425 5.64 30.48 -5.56
N GLU A 426 4.91 29.39 -5.73
CA GLU A 426 3.55 29.19 -5.23
C GLU A 426 3.57 28.05 -4.19
N VAL A 427 2.75 28.15 -3.15
CA VAL A 427 2.57 27.14 -2.10
C VAL A 427 1.08 27.03 -1.79
N SER A 428 0.56 25.82 -1.65
CA SER A 428 -0.86 25.54 -1.46
C SER A 428 -1.20 25.09 -0.03
N SER A 429 -2.43 25.33 0.40
CA SER A 429 -3.02 24.80 1.63
C SER A 429 -4.54 24.75 1.49
N SER A 430 -5.20 23.92 2.29
CA SER A 430 -6.66 23.84 2.33
C SER A 430 -7.16 23.54 3.73
N ALA A 431 -8.41 23.93 4.02
CA ALA A 431 -9.12 23.52 5.22
C ALA A 431 -10.61 23.33 4.94
N SER A 432 -11.24 22.44 5.70
CA SER A 432 -12.63 22.03 5.54
C SER A 432 -13.44 22.30 6.81
N ILE A 433 -14.73 22.54 6.64
CA ILE A 433 -15.70 22.72 7.72
C ILE A 433 -16.98 21.94 7.46
N LEU A 434 -17.71 21.57 8.51
CA LEU A 434 -19.02 20.91 8.40
C LEU A 434 -20.16 21.90 8.63
N ALA A 435 -21.14 21.91 7.72
CA ALA A 435 -22.30 22.79 7.74
C ALA A 435 -23.56 22.00 8.09
N TYR A 436 -24.00 22.13 9.34
CA TYR A 436 -25.14 21.41 9.91
C TYR A 436 -26.46 22.15 9.71
N ARG A 437 -27.55 21.41 9.53
CA ARG A 437 -28.90 21.98 9.39
C ARG A 437 -29.45 22.63 10.68
N SER A 438 -28.89 22.31 11.85
CA SER A 438 -29.32 22.86 13.14
C SER A 438 -28.12 23.24 14.03
N ALA A 439 -28.32 24.22 14.92
CA ALA A 439 -27.32 24.71 15.88
C ALA A 439 -27.12 23.82 17.12
N VAL A 440 -27.97 22.80 17.30
CA VAL A 440 -27.90 21.87 18.44
C VAL A 440 -27.81 20.44 17.95
N VAL A 441 -26.78 19.72 18.39
CA VAL A 441 -26.73 18.27 18.28
C VAL A 441 -27.49 17.69 19.46
N MET A 442 -28.42 16.76 19.19
CA MET A 442 -29.01 15.91 20.22
C MET A 442 -28.37 14.53 20.12
N GLU A 443 -27.95 13.98 21.25
CA GLU A 443 -27.63 12.57 21.37
C GLU A 443 -28.65 11.90 22.30
N VAL A 444 -28.83 10.60 22.14
CA VAL A 444 -29.45 9.76 23.15
C VAL A 444 -28.67 8.47 23.21
N SER A 445 -28.27 8.08 24.42
CA SER A 445 -27.60 6.83 24.70
C SER A 445 -28.27 6.12 25.87
N SER A 446 -28.46 4.81 25.75
CA SER A 446 -28.86 3.95 26.88
C SER A 446 -27.68 3.62 27.81
N GLY A 447 -26.45 3.99 27.43
CA GLY A 447 -25.21 3.64 28.14
C GLY A 447 -24.92 2.13 28.21
N ARG A 448 -25.71 1.31 27.50
CA ARG A 448 -25.64 -0.15 27.44
C ARG A 448 -26.49 -0.68 26.27
N TYR A 449 -26.11 -1.79 25.65
CA TYR A 449 -26.95 -2.43 24.64
C TYR A 449 -28.16 -3.18 25.22
N SER A 450 -28.09 -3.68 26.46
CA SER A 450 -29.19 -4.46 27.08
C SER A 450 -29.38 -4.28 28.59
N LEU A 451 -30.56 -4.63 29.11
CA LEU A 451 -30.87 -4.71 30.55
C LEU A 451 -31.97 -5.72 30.90
N PRO A 452 -32.07 -6.12 32.19
CA PRO A 452 -33.25 -6.83 32.69
C PRO A 452 -34.56 -6.03 32.56
N VAL A 453 -35.64 -6.70 32.17
CA VAL A 453 -37.01 -6.17 32.27
C VAL A 453 -37.32 -5.85 33.73
N GLY A 454 -37.94 -4.70 33.97
CA GLY A 454 -38.20 -4.21 35.32
C GLY A 454 -37.01 -3.54 36.00
N GLU A 455 -35.78 -3.58 35.46
CA GLU A 455 -34.78 -2.56 35.78
C GLU A 455 -35.12 -1.24 35.07
N THR A 456 -34.52 -0.15 35.55
CA THR A 456 -34.66 1.17 34.95
C THR A 456 -33.49 1.42 34.00
N ALA A 457 -33.80 1.56 32.71
CA ALA A 457 -32.90 2.15 31.75
C ALA A 457 -32.81 3.66 32.03
N THR A 458 -31.64 4.12 32.47
CA THR A 458 -31.33 5.54 32.53
C THR A 458 -30.78 5.96 31.17
N LEU A 459 -31.63 6.58 30.36
CA LEU A 459 -31.25 7.12 29.06
C LEU A 459 -30.59 8.47 29.30
N GLU A 460 -29.34 8.60 28.86
CA GLU A 460 -28.61 9.86 28.90
C GLU A 460 -28.84 10.57 27.58
N VAL A 461 -29.59 11.67 27.63
CA VAL A 461 -29.82 12.56 26.50
C VAL A 461 -28.86 13.71 26.68
N SER A 462 -27.88 13.82 25.77
CA SER A 462 -26.98 14.96 25.72
C SER A 462 -27.49 15.98 24.69
N SER A 463 -27.18 17.25 24.90
CA SER A 463 -27.33 18.26 23.87
C SER A 463 -26.27 19.35 23.99
N ALA A 464 -25.54 19.56 22.90
CA ALA A 464 -24.49 20.56 22.80
C ALA A 464 -24.75 21.51 21.63
N ASP A 465 -24.12 22.69 21.67
CA ASP A 465 -23.86 23.43 20.45
C ASP A 465 -22.82 22.71 19.59
N LEU A 466 -22.58 23.21 18.38
CA LEU A 466 -21.59 22.62 17.47
C LEU A 466 -20.12 22.79 17.95
N GLN A 467 -19.85 23.29 19.16
CA GLN A 467 -18.51 23.39 19.75
C GLN A 467 -18.37 22.48 20.98
N ASP A 468 -19.20 21.44 21.05
CA ASP A 468 -19.34 20.48 22.16
C ASP A 468 -19.63 21.16 23.51
N LYS A 469 -20.05 22.43 23.50
CA LYS A 469 -20.45 23.13 24.71
C LYS A 469 -21.87 22.73 25.06
N PRO A 470 -22.13 22.28 26.29
CA PRO A 470 -23.46 21.80 26.61
C PRO A 470 -24.51 22.92 26.63
N VAL A 471 -25.67 22.65 26.03
CA VAL A 471 -26.78 23.61 25.89
C VAL A 471 -28.05 23.03 26.51
N SER A 472 -28.82 23.85 27.21
CA SER A 472 -30.11 23.45 27.79
C SER A 472 -31.23 23.53 26.74
N THR A 473 -31.63 22.39 26.19
CA THR A 473 -32.57 22.25 25.07
C THR A 473 -33.78 21.39 25.45
N PRO A 474 -35.03 21.85 25.23
CA PRO A 474 -36.23 21.04 25.32
C PRO A 474 -36.30 20.00 24.20
N PHE A 475 -36.66 18.77 24.53
CA PHE A 475 -36.75 17.67 23.57
C PHE A 475 -37.98 16.78 23.84
N THR A 476 -38.38 16.06 22.79
CA THR A 476 -39.34 14.96 22.88
C THR A 476 -38.61 13.65 22.65
N LEU A 477 -38.94 12.62 23.42
CA LEU A 477 -38.35 11.28 23.34
C LEU A 477 -39.46 10.28 23.02
N GLU A 478 -39.54 9.82 21.77
CA GLU A 478 -40.47 8.78 21.36
C GLU A 478 -39.88 7.40 21.70
N VAL A 479 -40.64 6.60 22.45
CA VAL A 479 -40.27 5.22 22.79
C VAL A 479 -41.10 4.26 21.95
N ARG A 480 -40.44 3.43 21.16
CA ARG A 480 -41.07 2.34 20.40
C ARG A 480 -40.57 1.00 20.92
N ARG A 481 -41.49 0.05 21.11
CA ARG A 481 -41.16 -1.37 21.30
C ARG A 481 -41.29 -2.06 19.96
N GLU A 482 -40.23 -2.74 19.55
CA GLU A 482 -40.17 -3.54 18.35
C GLU A 482 -40.12 -5.01 18.74
N TYR A 483 -40.99 -5.81 18.12
CA TYR A 483 -41.15 -7.23 18.45
C TYR A 483 -41.72 -8.00 17.26
N TRP A 484 -41.49 -9.31 17.20
CA TRP A 484 -42.02 -10.15 16.12
C TRP A 484 -43.30 -10.86 16.54
N VAL A 485 -44.26 -10.96 15.63
CA VAL A 485 -45.45 -11.79 15.81
C VAL A 485 -45.43 -12.91 14.77
N ARG A 486 -45.39 -14.18 15.23
CA ARG A 486 -45.36 -15.37 14.35
C ARG A 486 -46.51 -15.30 13.34
N GLY A 487 -46.17 -15.43 12.04
CA GLY A 487 -47.13 -15.31 10.93
C GLY A 487 -47.57 -13.89 10.55
N PHE A 488 -47.20 -12.86 11.31
CA PHE A 488 -47.65 -11.47 11.12
C PHE A 488 -46.52 -10.42 11.02
N GLY A 489 -45.25 -10.84 11.13
CA GLY A 489 -44.06 -10.01 10.93
C GLY A 489 -43.66 -9.14 12.12
N GLN A 490 -42.67 -8.27 11.91
CA GLN A 490 -42.25 -7.24 12.85
C GLN A 490 -43.38 -6.25 13.13
N ARG A 491 -43.55 -5.88 14.39
CA ARG A 491 -44.45 -4.82 14.87
C ARG A 491 -43.63 -3.78 15.62
N SER A 492 -43.66 -2.55 15.14
CA SER A 492 -43.14 -1.36 15.82
C SER A 492 -44.32 -0.62 16.44
N VAL A 493 -44.43 -0.64 17.77
CA VAL A 493 -45.52 0.02 18.51
C VAL A 493 -44.94 1.15 19.35
N LYS A 494 -45.47 2.37 19.16
CA LYS A 494 -45.17 3.50 20.04
C LYS A 494 -45.75 3.21 21.43
N VAL A 495 -44.86 3.05 22.41
CA VAL A 495 -45.22 2.77 23.81
C VAL A 495 -45.53 4.06 24.56
N THR A 496 -44.75 5.12 24.33
CA THR A 496 -44.96 6.45 24.92
C THR A 496 -44.22 7.54 24.15
N THR A 497 -44.53 8.80 24.45
CA THR A 497 -43.58 9.91 24.30
C THR A 497 -43.31 10.47 25.68
N LEU A 498 -42.05 10.66 26.02
CA LEU A 498 -41.62 11.40 27.20
C LEU A 498 -41.15 12.78 26.75
N GLU A 499 -41.46 13.82 27.52
CA GLU A 499 -40.90 15.15 27.32
C GLU A 499 -39.74 15.36 28.30
N GLY A 500 -38.73 16.12 27.87
CA GLY A 500 -37.56 16.40 28.68
C GLY A 500 -36.89 17.70 28.29
N LYS A 501 -35.95 18.13 29.14
CA LYS A 501 -35.09 19.27 28.89
C LYS A 501 -33.74 18.99 29.53
N THR A 502 -32.67 19.14 28.76
CA THR A 502 -31.30 19.03 29.27
C THR A 502 -30.96 20.21 30.19
N ASP A 503 -30.09 19.98 31.17
CA ASP A 503 -29.73 20.96 32.18
C ASP A 503 -28.70 22.00 31.66
N ALA A 504 -28.15 22.83 32.55
CA ALA A 504 -27.10 23.79 32.21
C ALA A 504 -25.73 23.13 31.89
N LYS A 505 -25.62 21.81 32.06
CA LYS A 505 -24.52 20.97 31.58
C LYS A 505 -24.95 20.13 30.38
N GLY A 506 -26.04 20.51 29.70
CA GLY A 506 -26.56 19.87 28.49
C GLY A 506 -26.90 18.40 28.67
N MET A 507 -27.14 17.92 29.90
CA MET A 507 -27.51 16.54 30.17
C MET A 507 -28.94 16.44 30.69
N ALA A 508 -29.68 15.44 30.23
CA ALA A 508 -30.89 14.94 30.88
C ALA A 508 -30.77 13.44 31.09
N LYS A 509 -31.31 12.95 32.21
CA LYS A 509 -31.42 11.52 32.49
C LYS A 509 -32.89 11.11 32.48
N VAL A 510 -33.33 10.52 31.38
CA VAL A 510 -34.71 10.07 31.19
C VAL A 510 -34.80 8.61 31.62
N SER A 511 -35.51 8.35 32.72
CA SER A 511 -35.69 7.00 33.23
C SER A 511 -36.85 6.31 32.50
N TYR A 512 -36.53 5.28 31.72
CA TYR A 512 -37.52 4.36 31.15
C TYR A 512 -37.38 2.98 31.80
N LYS A 513 -38.49 2.37 32.22
CA LYS A 513 -38.51 1.02 32.80
C LYS A 513 -39.28 0.10 31.87
N PRO A 514 -38.60 -0.76 31.08
CA PRO A 514 -39.27 -1.76 30.25
C PRO A 514 -40.18 -2.63 31.11
N LYS A 515 -41.45 -2.72 30.73
CA LYS A 515 -42.46 -3.58 31.37
C LYS A 515 -42.56 -4.97 30.74
N GLU A 516 -41.99 -5.12 29.55
CA GLU A 516 -42.09 -6.29 28.68
C GLU A 516 -40.73 -6.53 28.02
N GLN A 517 -40.42 -7.79 27.72
CA GLN A 517 -39.26 -8.18 26.91
C GLN A 517 -39.38 -7.63 25.48
N GLY A 518 -38.29 -7.14 24.89
CA GLY A 518 -38.31 -6.60 23.52
C GLY A 518 -37.20 -5.62 23.19
N ASP A 519 -37.09 -5.27 21.91
CA ASP A 519 -36.23 -4.19 21.44
C ASP A 519 -36.92 -2.85 21.68
N PHE A 520 -36.21 -1.90 22.26
CA PHE A 520 -36.72 -0.54 22.49
C PHE A 520 -35.90 0.48 21.71
N ARG A 521 -36.54 1.13 20.74
CA ARG A 521 -35.96 2.27 20.02
C ARG A 521 -36.40 3.57 20.68
N PHE A 522 -35.41 4.38 21.05
CA PHE A 522 -35.57 5.70 21.66
C PHE A 522 -35.19 6.75 20.63
N ILE A 523 -36.15 7.56 20.18
CA ILE A 523 -35.91 8.60 19.19
C ILE A 523 -36.06 9.96 19.86
N VAL A 524 -34.95 10.69 20.00
CA VAL A 524 -34.94 12.05 20.55
C VAL A 524 -35.08 13.06 19.42
N ARG A 525 -35.98 14.04 19.60
CA ARG A 525 -36.21 15.14 18.66
C ARG A 525 -36.26 16.47 19.39
N ALA A 526 -35.53 17.46 18.87
CA ALA A 526 -35.54 18.82 19.36
C ALA A 526 -35.50 19.83 18.19
N LYS A 527 -35.41 21.11 18.55
CA LYS A 527 -35.13 22.22 17.64
C LYS A 527 -34.13 23.16 18.29
N ASP A 528 -33.31 23.82 17.49
CA ASP A 528 -32.51 24.95 17.97
C ASP A 528 -33.38 26.21 18.20
N GLY A 529 -32.75 27.28 18.73
CA GLY A 529 -33.40 28.56 18.98
C GLY A 529 -33.88 29.31 17.72
N ALA A 530 -33.50 28.87 16.51
CA ALA A 530 -34.01 29.37 15.24
C ALA A 530 -35.10 28.45 14.64
N GLY A 531 -35.45 27.36 15.33
CA GLY A 531 -36.49 26.42 14.95
C GLY A 531 -36.06 25.32 13.98
N ASN A 532 -34.77 25.21 13.62
CA ASN A 532 -34.31 24.14 12.74
C ASN A 532 -34.33 22.79 13.49
N PRO A 533 -34.83 21.70 12.89
CA PRO A 533 -35.01 20.41 13.56
C PRO A 533 -33.70 19.62 13.71
N THR A 534 -33.64 18.79 14.75
CA THR A 534 -32.52 17.87 15.04
C THR A 534 -33.09 16.57 15.64
N GLU A 535 -32.57 15.41 15.22
CA GLU A 535 -33.06 14.07 15.58
C GLU A 535 -31.90 13.09 15.74
N SER A 536 -31.99 12.20 16.74
CA SER A 536 -31.08 11.08 16.97
C SER A 536 -31.83 9.89 17.57
N SER A 537 -31.27 8.67 17.51
CA SER A 537 -31.93 7.51 18.13
C SER A 537 -31.00 6.41 18.62
N SER A 538 -31.27 5.89 19.82
CA SER A 538 -30.63 4.71 20.44
C SER A 538 -31.54 3.49 20.36
N TYR A 539 -30.94 2.31 20.45
CA TYR A 539 -31.62 1.03 20.65
C TYR A 539 -31.24 0.43 22.01
N LEU A 540 -32.07 -0.49 22.51
CA LEU A 540 -31.87 -1.15 23.80
C LEU A 540 -32.67 -2.45 23.87
N TRP A 541 -31.98 -3.57 24.10
CA TRP A 541 -32.61 -4.88 24.29
C TRP A 541 -33.02 -5.11 25.75
N ALA A 542 -34.31 -5.32 26.02
CA ALA A 542 -34.81 -5.63 27.36
C ALA A 542 -35.16 -7.13 27.50
N TYR A 543 -34.55 -7.82 28.48
CA TYR A 543 -34.74 -9.27 28.71
C TYR A 543 -35.25 -9.59 30.11
N ASP A 544 -36.25 -10.46 30.25
CA ASP A 544 -36.71 -10.99 31.56
C ASP A 544 -36.13 -12.38 31.88
N GLY A 545 -35.44 -13.00 30.91
CA GLY A 545 -34.99 -14.39 30.98
C GLY A 545 -36.04 -15.41 30.49
N SER A 546 -37.22 -14.94 30.07
CA SER A 546 -38.19 -15.76 29.33
C SER A 546 -37.69 -16.03 27.90
N PRO A 547 -38.17 -17.11 27.24
CA PRO A 547 -37.86 -17.38 25.84
C PRO A 547 -38.34 -16.25 24.91
N TRP A 548 -37.41 -15.47 24.36
CA TRP A 548 -37.73 -14.50 23.32
C TRP A 548 -38.08 -15.20 22.00
N TYR A 549 -38.95 -14.59 21.20
CA TYR A 549 -39.11 -14.95 19.79
C TYR A 549 -38.96 -13.73 18.88
N TYR A 550 -37.96 -13.78 18.02
CA TYR A 550 -37.81 -12.92 16.86
C TYR A 550 -37.28 -13.80 15.73
N ASP A 551 -37.78 -13.61 14.50
CA ASP A 551 -37.28 -14.40 13.36
C ASP A 551 -36.03 -13.74 12.77
N TYR A 552 -34.95 -13.72 13.57
CA TYR A 552 -33.63 -13.30 13.11
C TYR A 552 -33.22 -14.17 11.91
N GLN A 553 -32.62 -13.56 10.89
CA GLN A 553 -32.19 -14.25 9.66
C GLN A 553 -30.71 -14.67 9.71
N SER A 554 -29.92 -14.02 10.57
CA SER A 554 -28.52 -14.30 10.89
C SER A 554 -28.34 -14.41 12.41
N ALA A 555 -27.16 -14.83 12.86
CA ALA A 555 -26.72 -14.58 14.23
C ALA A 555 -26.19 -13.13 14.34
N THR A 556 -26.30 -12.52 15.52
CA THR A 556 -25.59 -11.27 15.86
C THR A 556 -25.07 -11.30 17.30
N VAL A 557 -23.90 -10.70 17.55
CA VAL A 557 -23.25 -10.64 18.86
C VAL A 557 -22.95 -9.18 19.23
N ASN A 558 -23.67 -8.66 20.23
CA ASN A 558 -23.63 -7.26 20.63
C ASN A 558 -23.00 -7.11 22.03
N THR A 559 -22.10 -6.14 22.22
CA THR A 559 -21.45 -5.83 23.52
C THR A 559 -22.27 -4.87 24.38
N ASP A 560 -22.12 -4.92 25.70
CA ASP A 560 -22.69 -3.91 26.60
C ASP A 560 -21.99 -2.55 26.54
N LYS A 561 -20.76 -2.46 26.02
CA LYS A 561 -19.95 -1.22 25.92
C LYS A 561 -19.09 -1.19 24.65
N PRO A 562 -18.63 0.00 24.21
CA PRO A 562 -17.64 0.14 23.13
C PRO A 562 -16.19 -0.10 23.59
N GLU A 563 -15.82 0.30 24.82
CA GLU A 563 -14.49 0.07 25.43
C GLU A 563 -14.61 -0.64 26.78
N TYR A 564 -13.56 -1.39 27.14
CA TYR A 564 -13.41 -2.04 28.44
C TYR A 564 -12.04 -1.79 29.08
N LYS A 565 -11.99 -1.90 30.41
CA LYS A 565 -10.75 -1.89 31.20
C LYS A 565 -10.42 -3.29 31.70
N VAL A 566 -9.14 -3.57 31.94
CA VAL A 566 -8.72 -4.83 32.56
C VAL A 566 -9.34 -4.96 33.94
N GLY A 567 -10.02 -6.08 34.20
CA GLY A 567 -10.82 -6.30 35.40
C GLY A 567 -12.34 -6.14 35.19
N ASP A 568 -12.79 -5.45 34.13
CA ASP A 568 -14.21 -5.38 33.77
C ASP A 568 -14.80 -6.78 33.48
N THR A 569 -16.13 -6.88 33.50
CA THR A 569 -16.86 -8.01 32.93
C THR A 569 -17.73 -7.51 31.79
N ALA A 570 -17.37 -7.85 30.55
CA ALA A 570 -18.20 -7.59 29.39
C ALA A 570 -19.41 -8.54 29.38
N THR A 571 -20.57 -8.00 29.03
CA THR A 571 -21.81 -8.74 28.87
C THR A 571 -22.21 -8.70 27.40
N LEU A 572 -22.39 -9.87 26.79
CA LEU A 572 -22.74 -10.01 25.38
C LEU A 572 -24.21 -10.43 25.24
N THR A 573 -24.94 -9.80 24.33
CA THR A 573 -26.20 -10.31 23.82
C THR A 573 -25.91 -11.09 22.53
N ILE A 574 -26.30 -12.36 22.47
CA ILE A 574 -26.20 -13.24 21.30
C ILE A 574 -27.61 -13.50 20.80
N ASP A 575 -27.91 -13.01 19.60
CA ASP A 575 -29.19 -13.21 18.93
C ASP A 575 -29.11 -14.43 18.02
N SER A 576 -30.15 -15.26 18.07
CA SER A 576 -30.15 -16.61 17.49
C SER A 576 -31.30 -16.78 16.50
N PRO A 577 -31.03 -17.10 15.22
CA PRO A 577 -32.05 -17.57 14.29
C PRO A 577 -32.55 -18.98 14.65
N VAL A 578 -31.88 -19.69 15.59
CA VAL A 578 -32.23 -21.04 16.06
C VAL A 578 -32.83 -20.96 17.47
N GLU A 579 -34.16 -21.02 17.54
CA GLU A 579 -34.91 -20.99 18.79
C GLU A 579 -34.62 -22.23 19.66
N ASN A 580 -34.23 -22.02 20.92
CA ASN A 580 -33.79 -23.07 21.87
C ASN A 580 -32.58 -23.90 21.38
N GLY A 581 -31.72 -23.30 20.54
CA GLY A 581 -30.48 -23.90 20.03
C GLY A 581 -29.31 -23.87 21.03
N TYR A 582 -28.09 -24.02 20.52
CA TYR A 582 -26.84 -24.03 21.30
C TYR A 582 -25.77 -23.19 20.59
N ALA A 583 -25.14 -22.27 21.32
CA ALA A 583 -24.03 -21.44 20.85
C ALA A 583 -22.68 -22.07 21.22
N LEU A 584 -21.87 -22.36 20.22
CA LEU A 584 -20.41 -22.41 20.40
C LEU A 584 -19.92 -20.96 20.59
N ILE A 585 -19.20 -20.70 21.67
CA ILE A 585 -18.58 -19.40 21.97
C ILE A 585 -17.08 -19.64 22.15
N THR A 586 -16.26 -18.87 21.44
CA THR A 586 -14.80 -19.01 21.41
C THR A 586 -14.09 -17.68 21.58
N LEU A 587 -13.05 -17.63 22.42
CA LEU A 587 -12.10 -16.51 22.47
C LEU A 587 -11.10 -16.66 21.32
N GLU A 588 -10.94 -15.62 20.50
CA GLU A 588 -10.20 -15.66 19.24
C GLU A 588 -9.36 -14.38 19.03
N GLY A 589 -8.28 -14.48 18.27
CA GLY A 589 -7.27 -13.44 18.14
C GLY A 589 -6.04 -14.00 17.43
N VAL A 590 -4.85 -13.83 18.01
CA VAL A 590 -3.60 -14.45 17.48
C VAL A 590 -3.47 -15.95 17.77
N ASN A 591 -4.41 -16.51 18.53
CA ASN A 591 -4.53 -17.93 18.83
C ASN A 591 -5.99 -18.26 19.20
N LEU A 592 -6.33 -19.55 19.22
CA LEU A 592 -7.61 -20.05 19.71
C LEU A 592 -7.56 -20.22 21.24
N GLY A 593 -8.44 -19.51 21.95
CA GLY A 593 -8.53 -19.50 23.40
C GLY A 593 -9.59 -20.44 23.96
N LYS A 594 -10.26 -20.01 25.05
CA LYS A 594 -11.36 -20.78 25.68
C LYS A 594 -12.48 -21.02 24.66
N ALA A 595 -12.95 -22.26 24.59
CA ALA A 595 -14.18 -22.65 23.91
C ALA A 595 -15.24 -23.13 24.92
N GLU A 596 -16.51 -22.85 24.65
CA GLU A 596 -17.65 -23.28 25.46
C GLU A 596 -18.90 -23.47 24.59
N VAL A 597 -19.79 -24.40 24.97
CA VAL A 597 -21.08 -24.60 24.28
C VAL A 597 -22.21 -24.31 25.25
N VAL A 598 -22.99 -23.26 24.97
CA VAL A 598 -23.99 -22.69 25.88
C VAL A 598 -25.40 -22.88 25.28
N PRO A 599 -26.37 -23.47 26.03
CA PRO A 599 -27.75 -23.60 25.55
C PRO A 599 -28.49 -22.26 25.57
N ILE A 600 -29.31 -22.03 24.54
CA ILE A 600 -30.14 -20.84 24.36
C ILE A 600 -31.57 -21.16 24.80
N LYS A 601 -32.31 -20.15 25.27
CA LYS A 601 -33.76 -20.25 25.58
C LYS A 601 -34.50 -19.20 24.76
N GLY A 602 -35.43 -19.64 23.92
CA GLY A 602 -35.97 -18.79 22.86
C GLY A 602 -34.88 -18.41 21.85
N SER A 603 -34.90 -17.16 21.38
CA SER A 603 -34.06 -16.66 20.28
C SER A 603 -32.88 -15.79 20.73
N THR A 604 -32.57 -15.69 22.04
CA THR A 604 -31.50 -14.82 22.55
C THR A 604 -30.79 -15.44 23.76
N LEU A 605 -29.48 -15.21 23.88
CA LEU A 605 -28.62 -15.64 24.99
C LEU A 605 -27.80 -14.45 25.53
N THR A 606 -27.63 -14.36 26.85
CA THR A 606 -26.70 -13.41 27.47
C THR A 606 -25.47 -14.16 27.98
N TYR A 607 -24.28 -13.79 27.50
CA TYR A 607 -22.99 -14.35 27.93
C TYR A 607 -22.17 -13.31 28.70
N LYS A 608 -21.25 -13.75 29.57
CA LYS A 608 -20.39 -12.86 30.36
C LYS A 608 -18.93 -13.32 30.32
N VAL A 609 -18.02 -12.38 30.07
CA VAL A 609 -16.58 -12.63 29.95
C VAL A 609 -15.80 -11.59 30.75
N LYS A 610 -14.80 -12.03 31.53
CA LYS A 610 -13.94 -11.14 32.31
C LYS A 610 -12.77 -10.66 31.46
N VAL A 611 -12.54 -9.35 31.44
CA VAL A 611 -11.49 -8.69 30.66
C VAL A 611 -10.14 -8.80 31.38
N THR A 612 -9.10 -9.20 30.66
CA THR A 612 -7.76 -9.52 31.21
C THR A 612 -6.65 -8.80 30.42
N GLU A 613 -5.44 -8.69 30.99
CA GLU A 613 -4.30 -8.01 30.34
C GLU A 613 -3.92 -8.64 28.98
N ALA A 614 -4.10 -9.96 28.83
CA ALA A 614 -3.87 -10.68 27.57
C ALA A 614 -4.81 -10.22 26.43
N MET A 615 -5.97 -9.64 26.76
CA MET A 615 -6.96 -9.12 25.82
C MET A 615 -6.62 -7.70 25.31
N ARG A 616 -5.46 -7.13 25.66
CA ARG A 616 -4.97 -5.87 25.10
C ARG A 616 -4.22 -6.09 23.78
N PRO A 617 -4.38 -5.22 22.75
CA PRO A 617 -5.26 -4.06 22.71
C PRO A 617 -6.73 -4.42 22.41
N ASN A 618 -6.98 -5.64 21.93
CA ASN A 618 -8.32 -6.18 21.65
C ASN A 618 -8.35 -7.72 21.74
N GLN A 619 -9.56 -8.27 21.87
CA GLN A 619 -9.85 -9.71 21.84
C GLN A 619 -11.14 -9.96 21.05
N SER A 620 -11.09 -10.81 20.03
CA SER A 620 -12.28 -11.24 19.30
C SER A 620 -13.00 -12.38 20.03
N ILE A 621 -14.32 -12.45 19.85
CA ILE A 621 -15.19 -13.48 20.43
C ILE A 621 -16.07 -14.02 19.31
N GLY A 622 -15.68 -15.19 18.80
CA GLY A 622 -16.44 -15.90 17.79
C GLY A 622 -17.65 -16.59 18.40
N VAL A 623 -18.78 -16.56 17.69
CA VAL A 623 -19.97 -17.33 18.01
C VAL A 623 -20.36 -18.17 16.80
N THR A 624 -20.79 -19.40 17.03
CA THR A 624 -21.29 -20.28 15.97
C THR A 624 -22.50 -21.08 16.43
N LEU A 625 -23.56 -21.00 15.65
CA LEU A 625 -24.82 -21.70 15.82
C LEU A 625 -24.98 -22.73 14.71
N VAL A 626 -25.65 -23.83 15.04
CA VAL A 626 -26.09 -24.86 14.11
C VAL A 626 -27.60 -25.02 14.31
N GLY A 627 -28.39 -25.18 13.25
CA GLY A 627 -29.84 -25.37 13.36
C GLY A 627 -30.60 -24.90 12.12
N LYS A 628 -31.90 -25.19 12.01
CA LYS A 628 -32.72 -24.92 10.81
C LYS A 628 -32.16 -25.55 9.50
N GLY A 629 -31.18 -26.44 9.58
CA GLY A 629 -30.44 -26.99 8.43
C GLY A 629 -29.29 -26.11 7.94
N GLN A 630 -28.84 -25.15 8.75
CA GLN A 630 -27.85 -24.11 8.40
C GLN A 630 -26.79 -23.95 9.51
N TYR A 631 -25.74 -23.21 9.18
CA TYR A 631 -24.75 -22.69 10.12
C TYR A 631 -24.90 -21.17 10.18
N TYR A 632 -24.71 -20.58 11.35
CA TYR A 632 -24.70 -19.12 11.52
C TYR A 632 -23.50 -18.72 12.37
N THR A 633 -22.65 -17.86 11.83
CA THR A 633 -21.41 -17.39 12.45
C THR A 633 -21.43 -15.87 12.56
N ASP A 634 -20.97 -15.35 13.68
CA ASP A 634 -20.68 -13.93 13.86
C ASP A 634 -19.47 -13.76 14.82
N THR A 635 -18.85 -12.59 14.87
CA THR A 635 -17.67 -12.32 15.71
C THR A 635 -17.61 -10.86 16.13
N VAL A 636 -17.80 -10.61 17.42
CA VAL A 636 -17.59 -9.29 18.03
C VAL A 636 -16.16 -9.15 18.53
N THR A 637 -15.64 -7.93 18.65
CA THR A 637 -14.30 -7.68 19.23
C THR A 637 -14.39 -6.72 20.41
N LEU A 638 -13.82 -7.13 21.55
CA LEU A 638 -13.68 -6.29 22.74
C LEU A 638 -12.48 -5.36 22.57
N THR A 639 -12.70 -4.05 22.66
CA THR A 639 -11.64 -3.03 22.65
C THR A 639 -11.14 -2.78 24.07
N VAL A 640 -9.82 -2.89 24.30
CA VAL A 640 -9.19 -2.80 25.63
C VAL A 640 -7.95 -1.87 25.58
N PRO A 641 -8.14 -0.53 25.42
CA PRO A 641 -7.06 0.35 24.99
C PRO A 641 -5.88 0.40 25.97
N PRO A 642 -4.63 0.26 25.50
CA PRO A 642 -3.44 0.18 26.33
C PRO A 642 -2.93 1.57 26.79
N LYS A 643 -3.83 2.41 27.36
CA LYS A 643 -3.54 3.80 27.74
C LYS A 643 -2.33 3.91 28.71
N GLU A 644 -2.11 2.88 29.54
CA GLU A 644 -0.99 2.76 30.50
C GLU A 644 0.36 2.40 29.86
N LYS A 645 0.39 2.03 28.56
CA LYS A 645 1.60 1.61 27.84
C LYS A 645 2.27 2.75 27.06
N PHE A 646 1.72 3.95 27.14
CA PHE A 646 2.22 5.12 26.44
C PHE A 646 3.03 6.01 27.38
N LEU A 647 4.22 6.41 26.94
CA LEU A 647 5.07 7.36 27.67
C LEU A 647 4.50 8.78 27.55
N ASP A 648 4.48 9.50 28.67
CA ASP A 648 4.39 10.96 28.65
C ASP A 648 5.76 11.50 28.19
N PHE A 649 5.81 11.89 26.92
CA PHE A 649 7.00 12.35 26.23
C PHE A 649 6.98 13.88 26.16
N LYS A 650 8.03 14.54 26.64
CA LYS A 650 8.17 16.00 26.54
C LYS A 650 9.55 16.39 26.02
N ILE A 651 9.59 17.16 24.93
CA ILE A 651 10.79 17.85 24.43
C ILE A 651 10.77 19.32 24.86
N SER A 652 11.94 19.87 25.21
CA SER A 652 12.18 21.31 25.33
C SER A 652 13.54 21.72 24.76
N SER A 653 13.77 23.02 24.58
CA SER A 653 15.02 23.59 24.06
C SER A 653 15.41 24.86 24.84
N ASP A 654 16.70 25.21 24.92
CA ASP A 654 17.17 26.37 25.71
C ASP A 654 16.67 27.72 25.18
N LYS A 655 16.37 27.80 23.88
CA LYS A 655 15.74 28.95 23.21
C LYS A 655 14.70 28.46 22.20
N ALA A 656 13.75 29.32 21.86
CA ALA A 656 12.85 29.11 20.71
C ALA A 656 13.45 29.62 19.38
N VAL A 657 14.46 30.51 19.45
CA VAL A 657 15.06 31.19 18.29
C VAL A 657 16.58 31.21 18.42
N TYR A 658 17.27 30.84 17.34
CA TYR A 658 18.74 30.74 17.23
C TYR A 658 19.27 31.43 15.97
N LYS A 659 20.58 31.62 15.91
CA LYS A 659 21.30 32.10 14.71
C LYS A 659 21.89 30.93 13.90
N PRO A 660 22.09 31.10 12.57
CA PRO A 660 22.85 30.15 11.75
C PRO A 660 24.21 29.78 12.35
N GLY A 661 24.50 28.49 12.51
CA GLY A 661 25.74 28.01 13.15
C GLY A 661 25.78 28.01 14.67
N GLU A 662 24.72 28.44 15.37
CA GLU A 662 24.60 28.35 16.82
C GLU A 662 24.31 26.89 17.26
N THR A 663 24.64 26.54 18.50
CA THR A 663 24.30 25.23 19.09
C THR A 663 22.97 25.34 19.83
N ALA A 664 22.00 24.50 19.47
CA ALA A 664 20.76 24.32 20.21
C ALA A 664 20.91 23.19 21.23
N VAL A 665 20.46 23.42 22.46
CA VAL A 665 20.45 22.44 23.54
C VAL A 665 19.02 21.95 23.73
N TYR A 666 18.79 20.66 23.47
CA TYR A 666 17.51 20.00 23.69
C TYR A 666 17.53 19.19 24.99
N THR A 667 16.39 19.14 25.66
CA THR A 667 16.12 18.22 26.76
C THR A 667 14.89 17.37 26.41
N VAL A 668 15.06 16.06 26.41
CA VAL A 668 13.98 15.08 26.37
C VAL A 668 13.71 14.62 27.80
N LYS A 669 12.44 14.54 28.21
CA LYS A 669 12.01 13.91 29.45
C LYS A 669 10.87 12.91 29.20
N LEU A 670 10.98 11.73 29.79
CA LEU A 670 10.05 10.62 29.67
C LEU A 670 9.53 10.17 31.04
N THR A 671 8.21 10.00 31.17
CA THR A 671 7.58 9.38 32.34
C THR A 671 6.51 8.36 31.95
N ASP A 672 6.20 7.40 32.82
CA ASP A 672 5.06 6.50 32.65
C ASP A 672 3.71 7.23 32.86
N SER A 673 2.59 6.52 32.62
CA SER A 673 1.24 7.06 32.83
C SER A 673 0.89 7.33 34.31
N SER A 674 1.77 6.99 35.26
CA SER A 674 1.66 7.35 36.68
C SER A 674 2.58 8.54 37.07
N GLY A 675 3.31 9.11 36.10
CA GLY A 675 4.22 10.23 36.29
C GLY A 675 5.61 9.85 36.80
N LYS A 676 5.96 8.56 36.86
CA LYS A 676 7.29 8.11 37.29
C LYS A 676 8.30 8.22 36.15
N PRO A 677 9.56 8.62 36.42
CA PRO A 677 10.67 8.52 35.46
C PRO A 677 10.84 7.14 34.84
N VAL A 678 11.18 7.09 33.55
CA VAL A 678 11.41 5.83 32.81
C VAL A 678 12.64 5.92 31.91
N GLN A 679 13.52 4.94 32.03
CA GLN A 679 14.66 4.79 31.11
C GLN A 679 14.23 4.15 29.78
N ALA A 680 14.60 4.77 28.66
CA ALA A 680 14.24 4.33 27.32
C ALA A 680 15.35 4.65 26.30
N GLN A 681 15.39 3.92 25.20
CA GLN A 681 16.16 4.32 24.03
C GLN A 681 15.31 5.24 23.15
N VAL A 682 15.87 6.38 22.78
CA VAL A 682 15.26 7.42 21.94
C VAL A 682 16.00 7.49 20.60
N SER A 683 15.26 7.72 19.52
CA SER A 683 15.77 8.14 18.22
C SER A 683 15.33 9.57 17.92
N LEU A 684 16.22 10.38 17.33
CA LEU A 684 16.04 11.81 17.11
C LEU A 684 16.42 12.20 15.67
N GLY A 685 15.52 12.88 14.96
CA GLY A 685 15.81 13.51 13.67
C GLY A 685 15.51 15.01 13.72
N LEU A 686 16.52 15.85 13.51
CA LEU A 686 16.37 17.30 13.40
C LEU A 686 16.43 17.71 11.92
N VAL A 687 15.26 18.02 11.35
CA VAL A 687 15.07 18.21 9.90
C VAL A 687 14.40 19.56 9.62
N ASP A 688 14.76 20.16 8.48
CA ASP A 688 14.19 21.41 7.99
C ASP A 688 12.68 21.23 7.70
N GLU A 689 11.82 22.06 8.30
CA GLU A 689 10.36 21.98 8.13
C GLU A 689 9.94 22.04 6.65
N GLY A 690 10.73 22.72 5.80
CA GLY A 690 10.51 22.78 4.36
C GLY A 690 10.66 21.46 3.61
N VAL A 691 11.16 20.38 4.25
CA VAL A 691 11.10 19.00 3.74
C VAL A 691 9.71 18.41 3.96
N TYR A 692 9.13 18.60 5.14
CA TYR A 692 7.80 18.09 5.48
C TYR A 692 6.68 18.79 4.69
N LEU A 693 6.92 20.03 4.22
CA LEU A 693 6.05 20.72 3.26
C LEU A 693 6.12 20.18 1.81
N VAL A 694 7.03 19.24 1.52
CA VAL A 694 7.14 18.55 0.21
C VAL A 694 6.56 17.13 0.30
N ARG A 695 6.86 16.41 1.39
CA ARG A 695 6.25 15.12 1.73
C ARG A 695 6.09 15.04 3.25
N GLU A 696 4.90 14.68 3.71
CA GLU A 696 4.64 14.41 5.13
C GLU A 696 5.38 13.17 5.62
N ASP A 697 5.56 13.05 6.94
CA ASP A 697 6.21 11.87 7.54
C ASP A 697 5.28 10.66 7.47
N SER A 698 5.55 9.76 6.53
CA SER A 698 4.81 8.49 6.34
C SER A 698 5.08 7.43 7.42
N THR A 699 6.01 7.68 8.34
CA THR A 699 6.31 6.75 9.45
C THR A 699 5.11 6.67 10.40
N PRO A 700 4.50 5.48 10.63
CA PRO A 700 3.35 5.34 11.53
C PRO A 700 3.64 5.84 12.95
N ASP A 701 2.61 6.26 13.68
CA ASP A 701 2.76 6.60 15.11
C ASP A 701 3.24 5.38 15.89
N ILE A 702 4.36 5.49 16.60
CA ILE A 702 4.98 4.36 17.30
C ILE A 702 4.04 3.66 18.31
N ARG A 703 3.08 4.40 18.89
CA ARG A 703 2.04 3.85 19.78
C ARG A 703 1.03 3.04 18.97
N GLY A 704 0.52 3.64 17.90
CA GLY A 704 -0.42 3.01 16.97
C GLY A 704 0.16 1.79 16.25
N PHE A 705 1.47 1.76 16.00
CA PHE A 705 2.17 0.62 15.39
C PHE A 705 2.32 -0.55 16.37
N PHE A 706 3.02 -0.35 17.50
CA PHE A 706 3.29 -1.46 18.42
C PHE A 706 2.03 -1.97 19.12
N TYR A 707 1.04 -1.11 19.36
CA TYR A 707 -0.27 -1.46 19.89
C TYR A 707 -1.39 -1.45 18.84
N ALA A 708 -1.06 -1.67 17.56
CA ALA A 708 -2.03 -1.85 16.49
C ALA A 708 -3.05 -2.95 16.82
N TRP A 709 -4.30 -2.75 16.38
CA TRP A 709 -5.39 -3.72 16.43
C TRP A 709 -4.91 -5.08 15.90
N ARG A 710 -5.14 -6.15 16.67
CA ARG A 710 -4.78 -7.51 16.28
C ARG A 710 -5.93 -8.13 15.50
N GLY A 711 -5.67 -8.51 14.26
CA GLY A 711 -6.59 -9.34 13.47
C GLY A 711 -6.77 -10.73 14.09
N ASN A 712 -7.88 -11.38 13.74
CA ASN A 712 -8.12 -12.77 14.11
C ASN A 712 -7.39 -13.71 13.13
N VAL A 713 -6.54 -14.62 13.62
CA VAL A 713 -5.91 -15.68 12.81
C VAL A 713 -6.79 -16.91 12.70
N VAL A 714 -7.73 -17.09 13.64
CA VAL A 714 -8.56 -18.30 13.79
C VAL A 714 -9.49 -18.44 12.58
N GLY A 715 -9.14 -19.34 11.67
CA GLY A 715 -10.01 -19.70 10.57
C GLY A 715 -11.16 -20.55 11.07
N THR A 716 -12.38 -20.23 10.62
CA THR A 716 -13.58 -21.05 10.84
C THR A 716 -13.99 -21.69 9.51
N GLN A 717 -14.32 -22.97 9.54
CA GLN A 717 -14.88 -23.73 8.42
C GLN A 717 -16.08 -24.53 8.91
N THR A 718 -17.10 -24.68 8.08
CA THR A 718 -18.24 -25.58 8.36
C THR A 718 -18.34 -26.64 7.27
N ALA A 719 -19.06 -27.73 7.57
CA ALA A 719 -19.41 -28.71 6.56
C ALA A 719 -20.44 -28.22 5.51
N GLY A 720 -20.91 -26.96 5.62
CA GLY A 720 -21.66 -26.26 4.58
C GLY A 720 -20.76 -25.57 3.55
N ASP A 721 -19.58 -25.10 3.95
CA ASP A 721 -18.59 -24.44 3.08
C ASP A 721 -17.73 -25.46 2.29
N TYR A 722 -17.75 -26.73 2.73
CA TYR A 722 -16.86 -27.76 2.23
C TYR A 722 -17.29 -28.34 0.87
N TYR A 723 -16.57 -27.93 -0.18
CA TYR A 723 -16.81 -28.37 -1.57
C TYR A 723 -16.00 -29.61 -1.96
N PHE A 724 -16.61 -30.54 -2.70
CA PHE A 724 -15.98 -31.79 -3.15
C PHE A 724 -15.26 -31.66 -4.52
N GLY A 725 -14.48 -30.60 -4.72
CA GLY A 725 -13.79 -30.32 -5.98
C GLY A 725 -12.59 -29.37 -5.88
N GLU A 726 -11.77 -29.35 -6.93
CA GLU A 726 -10.48 -28.64 -7.02
C GLU A 726 -10.66 -27.14 -7.35
N ALA A 727 -10.17 -26.25 -6.46
CA ALA A 727 -9.89 -24.84 -6.75
C ALA A 727 -8.86 -24.29 -5.74
N ALA A 728 -7.62 -24.05 -6.18
CA ALA A 728 -6.48 -23.64 -5.35
C ALA A 728 -5.27 -23.23 -6.25
N PRO A 729 -4.19 -22.60 -5.73
CA PRO A 729 -4.08 -21.65 -4.60
C PRO A 729 -3.34 -20.35 -5.03
N ALA A 730 -2.82 -19.57 -4.06
CA ALA A 730 -1.81 -18.52 -4.24
C ALA A 730 -0.70 -18.63 -3.17
N ALA A 731 0.58 -18.30 -3.46
CA ALA A 731 1.66 -18.06 -2.46
C ALA A 731 3.04 -17.57 -3.02
N LEU A 732 3.51 -16.41 -2.53
CA LEU A 732 4.78 -16.09 -1.81
C LEU A 732 6.23 -16.50 -2.25
N GLU A 733 7.10 -15.47 -2.35
CA GLU A 733 8.43 -15.19 -1.69
C GLU A 733 9.83 -15.87 -1.95
N GLN A 734 10.85 -14.98 -1.97
CA GLN A 734 12.20 -14.97 -1.29
C GLN A 734 13.56 -15.53 -1.86
N MET A 735 14.61 -14.66 -1.80
CA MET A 735 16.04 -14.85 -1.34
C MET A 735 17.07 -15.69 -2.16
N ALA A 736 18.42 -15.46 -2.17
CA ALA A 736 19.33 -14.41 -1.64
C ALA A 736 20.78 -14.38 -2.27
N ARG A 737 21.42 -13.18 -2.34
CA ARG A 737 22.83 -12.76 -1.93
C ARG A 737 24.12 -13.51 -2.39
N ALA A 738 25.37 -12.97 -2.32
CA ALA A 738 26.08 -11.65 -2.17
C ALA A 738 27.63 -11.96 -2.22
N PRO A 739 28.64 -11.10 -1.90
CA PRO A 739 28.82 -9.64 -1.63
C PRO A 739 29.76 -8.98 -2.71
N MET A 740 30.85 -8.17 -2.58
CA MET A 740 31.73 -7.42 -1.63
C MET A 740 32.65 -6.49 -2.55
N THR A 741 33.54 -5.51 -2.25
CA THR A 741 33.94 -4.44 -1.27
C THR A 741 35.22 -3.74 -1.89
N ASN A 742 35.87 -2.62 -1.50
CA ASN A 742 35.76 -1.43 -0.61
C ASN A 742 36.89 -0.41 -1.00
N ALA A 743 36.90 0.87 -0.53
CA ALA A 743 38.10 1.69 -0.13
C ALA A 743 37.85 3.23 0.07
N VAL A 744 38.89 4.09 -0.06
CA VAL A 744 39.11 5.46 0.52
C VAL A 744 40.18 6.27 -0.30
N PHE A 745 40.64 7.52 -0.08
CA PHE A 745 40.83 8.39 1.14
C PHE A 745 41.01 9.92 0.84
N ALA A 746 40.67 10.78 1.82
CA ALA A 746 41.33 12.05 2.31
C ALA A 746 41.67 13.26 1.37
N GLN A 747 41.92 14.53 1.80
CA GLN A 747 41.45 15.45 2.89
C GLN A 747 41.93 16.91 2.60
N GLY A 748 41.34 17.97 3.22
CA GLY A 748 41.86 19.38 3.19
C GLY A 748 40.91 20.45 3.82
N LYS A 749 41.42 21.62 4.29
CA LYS A 749 40.64 22.66 5.07
C LYS A 749 41.16 24.12 5.01
N GLY A 750 40.25 25.08 5.29
CA GLY A 750 40.49 26.43 5.86
C GLY A 750 40.49 27.62 4.88
N ASP A 751 40.00 28.84 5.19
CA ASP A 751 39.14 29.29 6.30
C ASP A 751 38.35 30.59 5.92
N ALA A 752 37.31 30.95 6.68
CA ALA A 752 36.41 32.09 6.42
C ALA A 752 36.89 33.41 7.08
N ALA A 753 36.65 34.64 6.60
CA ALA A 753 35.63 35.25 5.73
C ALA A 753 34.30 35.69 6.42
N ALA A 754 33.72 36.82 5.97
CA ALA A 754 32.49 37.40 6.54
C ALA A 754 31.31 36.42 6.43
N LYS A 755 30.75 35.99 7.58
CA LYS A 755 30.16 34.64 7.73
C LYS A 755 29.23 34.27 6.58
N LEU A 756 29.80 33.49 5.66
CA LEU A 756 29.23 33.20 4.36
C LEU A 756 28.32 31.98 4.47
N ARG A 757 27.01 32.19 4.46
CA ARG A 757 26.04 31.09 4.57
C ARG A 757 26.17 30.19 3.35
N SER A 758 26.68 28.99 3.59
CA SER A 758 27.15 28.04 2.58
C SER A 758 26.89 26.58 2.97
N GLU A 759 26.90 26.25 4.25
CA GLU A 759 26.51 24.91 4.74
C GLU A 759 24.99 24.76 4.83
N PHE A 760 24.35 24.52 3.69
CA PHE A 760 22.91 24.26 3.59
C PHE A 760 22.62 22.75 3.64
N LYS A 761 21.82 22.30 4.62
CA LYS A 761 21.46 20.89 4.85
C LYS A 761 19.95 20.72 4.99
N ASP A 762 19.43 19.55 4.63
CA ASP A 762 18.01 19.21 4.88
C ASP A 762 17.83 18.58 6.26
N THR A 763 18.80 17.76 6.68
CA THR A 763 18.91 17.18 8.03
C THR A 763 20.08 17.81 8.77
N ALA A 764 19.82 18.44 9.91
CA ALA A 764 20.83 19.02 10.79
C ALA A 764 21.51 17.96 11.66
N SER A 765 20.75 16.98 12.15
CA SER A 765 21.27 15.83 12.91
C SER A 765 20.33 14.63 12.81
N TRP A 766 20.91 13.43 12.81
CA TRP A 766 20.23 12.15 13.00
C TRP A 766 20.95 11.39 14.10
N THR A 767 20.23 10.96 15.12
CA THR A 767 20.74 10.16 16.23
C THR A 767 19.81 8.97 16.40
N PRO A 768 20.10 7.80 15.81
CA PRO A 768 19.18 6.66 15.82
C PRO A 768 19.03 6.04 17.23
N SER A 769 20.01 6.22 18.10
CA SER A 769 20.01 5.68 19.48
C SER A 769 20.72 6.62 20.45
N ILE A 770 19.97 7.14 21.41
CA ILE A 770 20.47 7.71 22.67
C ILE A 770 19.61 7.15 23.80
N GLU A 771 20.22 6.72 24.90
CA GLU A 771 19.50 6.28 26.09
C GLU A 771 19.25 7.47 27.03
N THR A 772 18.08 7.51 27.65
CA THR A 772 17.85 8.41 28.80
C THR A 772 18.57 7.89 30.04
N ASP A 773 18.75 8.78 31.02
CA ASP A 773 19.23 8.41 32.35
C ASP A 773 18.12 7.75 33.21
N ALA A 774 18.46 7.38 34.44
CA ALA A 774 17.50 6.81 35.40
C ALA A 774 16.37 7.80 35.82
N ASN A 775 16.49 9.09 35.50
CA ASN A 775 15.46 10.11 35.68
C ASN A 775 14.60 10.29 34.41
N GLY A 776 14.78 9.46 33.39
CA GLY A 776 14.08 9.53 32.11
C GLY A 776 14.48 10.76 31.28
N VAL A 777 15.65 11.35 31.54
CA VAL A 777 16.14 12.57 30.88
C VAL A 777 17.27 12.25 29.90
N ALA A 778 17.26 12.90 28.74
CA ALA A 778 18.41 12.99 27.84
C ALA A 778 18.63 14.45 27.42
N ARG A 779 19.89 14.90 27.42
CA ARG A 779 20.28 16.22 26.92
C ARG A 779 21.13 16.06 25.66
N ILE A 780 20.80 16.80 24.61
CA ILE A 780 21.43 16.69 23.29
C ILE A 780 21.80 18.08 22.79
N GLU A 781 23.04 18.26 22.33
CA GLU A 781 23.54 19.53 21.83
C GLU A 781 23.83 19.42 20.33
N ILE A 782 23.14 20.22 19.52
CA ILE A 782 23.17 20.12 18.06
C ILE A 782 23.58 21.47 17.47
N LYS A 783 24.70 21.50 16.75
CA LYS A 783 25.14 22.67 15.99
C LYS A 783 24.26 22.81 14.74
N LEU A 784 23.55 23.94 14.63
CA LEU A 784 22.64 24.20 13.52
C LEU A 784 23.40 24.57 12.23
N PRO A 785 22.99 24.07 11.05
CA PRO A 785 23.49 24.50 9.74
C PRO A 785 23.28 26.00 9.44
N ASP A 786 23.70 26.45 8.26
CA ASP A 786 23.54 27.84 7.80
C ASP A 786 22.16 28.16 7.18
N ASN A 787 21.20 27.24 7.27
CA ASN A 787 19.82 27.47 6.86
C ASN A 787 19.18 28.58 7.72
N LEU A 788 18.40 29.43 7.07
CA LEU A 788 17.36 30.23 7.72
C LEU A 788 16.06 29.45 7.52
N THR A 789 15.53 28.83 8.58
CA THR A 789 14.34 27.97 8.52
C THR A 789 13.75 27.70 9.91
N THR A 790 12.64 26.98 9.98
CA THR A 790 12.19 26.29 11.19
C THR A 790 12.72 24.86 11.16
N TRP A 791 13.40 24.42 12.21
CA TRP A 791 13.81 23.02 12.38
C TRP A 791 12.78 22.27 13.21
N ARG A 792 12.38 21.09 12.75
CA ARG A 792 11.55 20.13 13.48
C ARG A 792 12.42 19.00 14.00
N LEU A 793 12.44 18.85 15.33
CA LEU A 793 12.94 17.66 16.01
C LEU A 793 11.79 16.67 16.13
N THR A 794 11.85 15.57 15.39
CA THR A 794 10.96 14.41 15.59
C THR A 794 11.67 13.41 16.50
N ALA A 795 11.01 12.99 17.59
CA ALA A 795 11.59 12.09 18.58
C ALA A 795 10.66 10.89 18.86
N ARG A 796 11.23 9.69 18.93
CA ARG A 796 10.52 8.41 19.13
C ARG A 796 11.28 7.56 20.15
N ALA A 797 10.60 6.98 21.14
CA ALA A 797 11.22 6.26 22.26
C ALA A 797 10.55 4.90 22.55
N ILE A 798 11.36 3.95 23.03
CA ILE A 798 10.94 2.61 23.45
C ILE A 798 11.77 2.12 24.65
N THR A 799 11.15 1.43 25.61
CA THR A 799 11.82 0.86 26.78
C THR A 799 12.36 -0.56 26.52
N LEU A 800 13.12 -1.12 27.46
CA LEU A 800 13.43 -2.57 27.46
C LEU A 800 12.19 -3.44 27.76
N THR A 801 11.15 -2.84 28.33
CA THR A 801 9.80 -3.42 28.48
C THR A 801 8.95 -3.10 27.23
N ASP A 802 7.70 -2.72 27.43
CA ASP A 802 6.64 -2.61 26.43
C ASP A 802 6.09 -1.17 26.29
N LEU A 803 6.78 -0.16 26.84
CA LEU A 803 6.34 1.24 26.82
C LEU A 803 6.93 1.98 25.61
N VAL A 804 6.08 2.77 24.94
CA VAL A 804 6.42 3.53 23.71
C VAL A 804 5.88 4.95 23.74
N GLY A 805 6.52 5.87 23.02
CA GLY A 805 6.01 7.24 22.86
C GLY A 805 6.75 8.04 21.79
N GLN A 806 6.13 9.11 21.30
CA GLN A 806 6.74 10.04 20.36
C GLN A 806 6.25 11.48 20.60
N ASP A 807 7.10 12.45 20.27
CA ASP A 807 6.83 13.90 20.37
C ASP A 807 7.55 14.65 19.23
N THR A 808 7.12 15.88 18.94
CA THR A 808 7.75 16.75 17.94
C THR A 808 7.88 18.19 18.43
N TYR A 809 9.07 18.77 18.30
CA TYR A 809 9.37 20.13 18.77
C TYR A 809 9.94 20.98 17.65
N LYS A 810 9.63 22.29 17.63
CA LYS A 810 10.08 23.21 16.57
C LYS A 810 10.84 24.40 17.13
N ILE A 811 11.98 24.74 16.50
CA ILE A 811 12.78 25.95 16.77
C ILE A 811 12.97 26.76 15.49
N LYS A 812 13.22 28.07 15.58
CA LYS A 812 13.43 28.95 14.42
C LYS A 812 14.87 29.44 14.32
N THR A 813 15.49 29.31 13.15
CA THR A 813 16.81 29.87 12.85
C THR A 813 16.64 31.10 11.96
N THR A 814 17.07 32.26 12.43
CA THR A 814 16.81 33.54 11.74
C THR A 814 17.91 34.59 11.98
N LEU A 815 17.83 35.71 11.26
CA LEU A 815 18.70 36.88 11.41
C LEU A 815 17.88 38.17 11.43
N PRO A 816 18.38 39.28 12.04
CA PRO A 816 17.68 40.57 12.06
C PRO A 816 17.56 41.24 10.68
N VAL A 817 18.49 40.92 9.78
CA VAL A 817 18.48 41.26 8.35
C VAL A 817 18.78 39.97 7.60
N ILE A 818 18.02 39.70 6.54
CA ILE A 818 18.13 38.46 5.76
C ILE A 818 18.35 38.79 4.28
N ALA A 819 19.31 38.08 3.67
CA ALA A 819 19.51 38.00 2.23
C ALA A 819 18.86 36.71 1.67
N ARG A 820 18.10 36.84 0.58
CA ARG A 820 17.68 35.73 -0.28
C ARG A 820 18.09 36.03 -1.72
N LEU A 821 18.31 34.98 -2.51
CA LEU A 821 18.68 35.07 -3.93
C LEU A 821 17.84 34.09 -4.75
N ALA A 822 16.96 34.61 -5.60
CA ALA A 822 16.20 33.82 -6.55
C ALA A 822 16.95 33.71 -7.88
N THR A 823 17.11 32.47 -8.36
CA THR A 823 17.83 32.11 -9.58
C THR A 823 17.07 31.02 -10.35
N PRO A 824 17.27 30.86 -11.67
CA PRO A 824 16.95 29.61 -12.34
C PRO A 824 17.84 28.46 -11.82
N ARG A 825 17.47 27.21 -12.14
CA ARG A 825 18.26 26.01 -11.78
C ARG A 825 19.62 25.95 -12.49
N PHE A 826 19.68 26.44 -13.73
CA PHE A 826 20.87 26.53 -14.57
C PHE A 826 20.71 27.72 -15.54
N LEU A 827 21.78 28.05 -16.26
CA LEU A 827 21.75 28.91 -17.45
C LEU A 827 22.39 28.18 -18.63
N VAL A 828 22.10 28.59 -19.86
CA VAL A 828 22.82 28.19 -21.07
C VAL A 828 23.77 29.33 -21.47
N ARG A 829 24.94 29.01 -22.03
CA ARG A 829 25.87 30.02 -22.56
C ARG A 829 25.14 30.90 -23.59
N THR A 830 25.34 32.22 -23.49
CA THR A 830 24.62 33.32 -24.19
C THR A 830 23.28 33.75 -23.61
N ASP A 831 22.73 33.07 -22.60
CA ASP A 831 21.52 33.53 -21.91
C ASP A 831 21.76 34.87 -21.20
N SER A 832 20.71 35.68 -21.14
CA SER A 832 20.58 36.78 -20.19
C SER A 832 19.37 36.56 -19.30
N ALA A 833 19.53 36.76 -18.00
CA ALA A 833 18.52 36.51 -16.99
C ALA A 833 18.56 37.59 -15.91
N ASN A 834 17.46 37.76 -15.17
CA ASN A 834 17.41 38.65 -14.02
C ASN A 834 17.51 37.81 -12.74
N LEU A 835 18.58 38.00 -11.97
CA LEU A 835 18.74 37.37 -10.65
C LEU A 835 18.25 38.34 -9.57
N ARG A 836 17.28 37.91 -8.76
CA ARG A 836 16.62 38.75 -7.76
C ARG A 836 17.28 38.58 -6.40
N VAL A 837 17.97 39.63 -5.94
CA VAL A 837 18.37 39.74 -4.53
C VAL A 837 17.19 40.32 -3.75
N ILE A 838 16.86 39.71 -2.63
CA ILE A 838 15.79 40.13 -1.71
C ILE A 838 16.41 40.43 -0.35
N GLY A 839 16.12 41.59 0.20
CA GLY A 839 16.43 41.97 1.58
C GLY A 839 15.18 42.01 2.44
N GLN A 840 15.15 41.20 3.49
CA GLN A 840 14.08 41.20 4.49
C GLN A 840 14.55 41.86 5.80
N SER A 841 13.71 42.75 6.33
CA SER A 841 13.91 43.37 7.64
C SER A 841 13.11 42.65 8.71
N ASN A 842 13.82 41.96 9.62
CA ASN A 842 13.27 41.50 10.89
C ASN A 842 13.55 42.52 12.03
N LEU A 843 13.86 43.78 11.66
CA LEU A 843 14.09 44.88 12.59
C LEU A 843 12.76 45.52 13.02
N THR A 844 12.73 46.05 14.24
CA THR A 844 11.58 46.80 14.80
C THR A 844 11.52 48.26 14.35
N ALA A 845 12.56 48.78 13.70
CA ALA A 845 12.66 50.15 13.19
C ALA A 845 13.02 50.16 11.69
N PRO A 846 12.65 51.22 10.93
CA PRO A 846 13.04 51.35 9.53
C PRO A 846 14.57 51.40 9.36
N ALA A 847 15.07 50.84 8.25
CA ALA A 847 16.50 50.82 7.95
C ALA A 847 16.78 50.96 6.44
N ALA A 848 17.92 51.55 6.09
CA ALA A 848 18.45 51.53 4.73
C ALA A 848 19.25 50.24 4.51
N PHE A 849 18.89 49.48 3.47
CA PHE A 849 19.57 48.25 3.05
C PHE A 849 20.30 48.44 1.72
N THR A 850 21.56 48.05 1.66
CA THR A 850 22.30 47.88 0.40
C THR A 850 22.27 46.41 -0.01
N LEU A 851 21.55 46.11 -1.09
CA LEU A 851 21.50 44.81 -1.75
C LEU A 851 22.66 44.73 -2.75
N LYS A 852 23.39 43.63 -2.78
CA LYS A 852 24.48 43.39 -3.74
C LYS A 852 24.42 41.98 -4.35
N LEU A 853 24.85 41.87 -5.60
CA LEU A 853 25.16 40.61 -6.28
C LEU A 853 26.59 40.65 -6.81
N GLU A 854 27.40 39.69 -6.36
CA GLU A 854 28.76 39.45 -6.84
C GLU A 854 28.79 38.10 -7.58
N THR A 855 29.52 38.03 -8.70
CA THR A 855 29.62 36.84 -9.57
C THR A 855 31.05 36.68 -10.09
N ASP A 856 31.39 35.48 -10.57
CA ASP A 856 32.66 35.24 -11.27
C ASP A 856 32.61 35.54 -12.77
N SER A 857 33.74 35.37 -13.45
CA SER A 857 33.91 35.68 -14.88
C SER A 857 33.03 34.86 -15.85
N LEU A 858 32.42 33.75 -15.40
CA LEU A 858 31.54 32.92 -16.22
C LEU A 858 30.14 33.57 -16.39
N LEU A 859 29.76 34.46 -15.47
CA LEU A 859 28.47 35.13 -15.44
C LEU A 859 28.63 36.62 -15.17
N LYS A 860 28.62 37.44 -16.22
CA LYS A 860 28.81 38.89 -16.08
C LYS A 860 27.50 39.56 -15.60
N VAL A 861 27.55 40.35 -14.53
CA VAL A 861 26.49 41.32 -14.18
C VAL A 861 26.53 42.49 -15.18
N ASP A 862 25.36 42.92 -15.66
CA ASP A 862 25.20 44.08 -16.53
C ASP A 862 24.62 45.26 -15.75
N GLY A 863 25.15 46.46 -15.99
CA GLY A 863 24.87 47.64 -15.16
C GLY A 863 25.50 47.56 -13.75
N ALA A 864 24.77 48.02 -12.73
CA ALA A 864 25.27 48.17 -11.36
C ALA A 864 25.04 46.89 -10.52
N SER A 865 26.09 46.39 -9.85
CA SER A 865 26.05 45.22 -8.97
C SER A 865 25.54 45.49 -7.54
N SER A 866 25.09 46.72 -7.25
CA SER A 866 24.54 47.09 -5.94
C SER A 866 23.41 48.12 -6.04
N SER A 867 22.45 48.04 -5.11
CA SER A 867 21.27 48.89 -5.04
C SER A 867 20.93 49.19 -3.58
N SER A 868 20.59 50.45 -3.25
CA SER A 868 20.21 50.86 -1.89
C SER A 868 18.72 51.20 -1.81
N LYS A 869 18.04 50.69 -0.79
CA LYS A 869 16.58 50.86 -0.57
C LYS A 869 16.26 51.02 0.90
N ASN A 870 15.31 51.90 1.22
CA ASN A 870 14.74 52.03 2.56
C ASN A 870 13.70 50.93 2.79
N VAL A 871 13.70 50.34 3.98
CA VAL A 871 12.86 49.19 4.36
C VAL A 871 12.18 49.48 5.69
N ALA A 872 10.86 49.28 5.74
CA ALA A 872 10.08 49.40 6.97
C ALA A 872 10.27 48.18 7.90
N PRO A 873 9.87 48.26 9.19
CA PRO A 873 9.85 47.10 10.09
C PRO A 873 9.04 45.94 9.49
N GLY A 874 9.57 44.71 9.55
CA GLY A 874 8.91 43.52 8.99
C GLY A 874 8.82 43.47 7.45
N ALA A 875 9.24 44.52 6.75
CA ALA A 875 9.06 44.64 5.30
C ALA A 875 10.20 44.00 4.49
N ARG A 876 9.95 43.85 3.20
CA ARG A 876 10.87 43.27 2.21
C ARG A 876 11.06 44.23 1.05
N VAL A 877 12.27 44.24 0.50
CA VAL A 877 12.62 44.94 -0.75
C VAL A 877 13.48 44.03 -1.61
N SER A 878 13.33 44.11 -2.92
CA SER A 878 14.10 43.30 -3.86
C SER A 878 14.62 44.14 -5.03
N THR A 879 15.74 43.70 -5.60
CA THR A 879 16.34 44.28 -6.81
C THR A 879 16.72 43.16 -7.76
N ASP A 880 16.31 43.32 -9.01
CA ASP A 880 16.71 42.46 -10.11
C ASP A 880 18.04 42.94 -10.69
N PHE A 881 19.02 42.03 -10.76
CA PHE A 881 20.30 42.25 -11.41
C PHE A 881 20.35 41.45 -12.70
N THR A 882 20.44 42.15 -13.84
CA THR A 882 20.62 41.52 -15.14
C THR A 882 22.00 40.86 -15.20
N VAL A 883 22.05 39.59 -15.58
CA VAL A 883 23.30 38.83 -15.79
C VAL A 883 23.35 38.25 -17.20
N LYS A 884 24.55 37.94 -17.68
CA LYS A 884 24.80 37.31 -18.98
C LYS A 884 25.81 36.17 -18.88
N ALA A 885 25.39 34.97 -19.30
CA ALA A 885 26.20 33.77 -19.28
C ALA A 885 27.27 33.81 -20.39
N THR A 886 28.53 34.10 -20.04
CA THR A 886 29.62 34.31 -21.00
C THR A 886 30.33 33.00 -21.35
N GLN A 887 30.53 32.13 -20.36
CA GLN A 887 31.31 30.90 -20.46
C GLN A 887 30.58 29.73 -19.79
N ILE A 888 30.92 28.51 -20.21
CA ILE A 888 30.41 27.26 -19.63
C ILE A 888 31.18 26.89 -18.37
N GLY A 889 30.51 26.25 -17.40
CA GLY A 889 31.11 25.85 -16.13
C GLY A 889 30.12 25.84 -14.98
N SER A 890 30.59 26.16 -13.77
CA SER A 890 29.76 26.38 -12.58
C SER A 890 30.13 27.71 -11.98
N SER A 891 29.25 28.71 -12.13
CA SER A 891 29.48 30.08 -11.68
C SER A 891 29.07 30.23 -10.22
N THR A 892 29.92 30.89 -9.43
CA THR A 892 29.68 31.20 -8.02
C THR A 892 28.98 32.55 -7.91
N LEU A 893 27.85 32.56 -7.20
CA LEU A 893 27.00 33.71 -6.94
C LEU A 893 27.06 34.03 -5.45
N LYS A 894 27.43 35.27 -5.12
CA LYS A 894 27.43 35.77 -3.74
C LYS A 894 26.47 36.95 -3.62
N ALA A 895 25.36 36.73 -2.93
CA ALA A 895 24.38 37.78 -2.65
C ALA A 895 24.53 38.27 -1.22
N SER A 896 24.42 39.59 -1.01
CA SER A 896 24.48 40.17 0.34
C SER A 896 23.51 41.32 0.52
N VAL A 897 23.07 41.50 1.77
CA VAL A 897 22.16 42.56 2.20
C VAL A 897 22.77 43.21 3.44
N LEU A 898 23.13 44.49 3.33
CA LEU A 898 23.90 45.21 4.33
C LEU A 898 23.07 46.36 4.92
N SER A 899 23.06 46.49 6.24
CA SER A 899 22.53 47.66 6.96
C SER A 899 23.64 48.28 7.83
N LYS A 900 23.34 49.37 8.56
CA LYS A 900 24.32 50.06 9.43
C LYS A 900 24.89 49.17 10.55
N THR A 901 24.16 48.17 11.03
CA THR A 901 24.53 47.35 12.21
C THR A 901 24.37 45.85 12.03
N ASN A 902 23.71 45.41 10.97
CA ASN A 902 23.43 44.00 10.66
C ASN A 902 23.68 43.72 9.18
N SER A 903 24.14 42.52 8.85
CA SER A 903 24.41 42.10 7.49
C SER A 903 24.19 40.60 7.33
N ASP A 904 23.69 40.19 6.16
CA ASP A 904 23.65 38.78 5.77
C ASP A 904 24.25 38.59 4.37
N ALA A 905 24.87 37.43 4.15
CA ALA A 905 25.49 37.04 2.89
C ALA A 905 25.41 35.52 2.69
N LEU A 906 25.09 35.12 1.46
CA LEU A 906 24.97 33.71 1.06
C LEU A 906 25.77 33.46 -0.22
N GLU A 907 26.32 32.26 -0.34
CA GLU A 907 26.92 31.76 -1.58
C GLU A 907 26.06 30.64 -2.18
N ARG A 908 25.89 30.65 -3.50
CA ARG A 908 25.30 29.55 -4.27
C ARG A 908 26.05 29.38 -5.59
N LYS A 909 26.13 28.15 -6.10
CA LYS A 909 26.66 27.87 -7.44
C LYS A 909 25.54 27.63 -8.43
N ILE A 910 25.69 28.13 -9.66
CA ILE A 910 24.78 27.89 -10.78
C ILE A 910 25.54 27.26 -11.96
N PRO A 911 25.12 26.10 -12.49
CA PRO A 911 25.73 25.53 -13.68
C PRO A 911 25.37 26.34 -14.94
N ILE A 912 26.36 26.55 -15.81
CA ILE A 912 26.20 27.18 -17.12
C ILE A 912 26.52 26.16 -18.20
N GLN A 913 25.49 25.73 -18.91
CA GLN A 913 25.51 24.64 -19.89
C GLN A 913 25.90 25.13 -21.30
N PRO A 914 26.47 24.27 -22.16
CA PRO A 914 26.77 24.62 -23.55
C PRO A 914 25.50 24.86 -24.37
N ARG A 915 25.53 25.85 -25.27
CA ARG A 915 24.48 26.08 -26.26
C ARG A 915 24.73 25.23 -27.50
N GLY A 916 24.11 24.04 -27.55
CA GLY A 916 24.19 23.12 -28.69
C GLY A 916 23.86 21.68 -28.28
N ILE A 917 23.88 20.77 -29.25
CA ILE A 917 23.82 19.33 -29.04
C ILE A 917 25.26 18.81 -28.93
N GLY A 918 25.53 17.87 -28.01
CA GLY A 918 26.82 17.18 -27.93
C GLY A 918 27.07 16.34 -29.19
N SER A 919 28.28 16.42 -29.75
CA SER A 919 28.67 15.69 -30.95
C SER A 919 30.11 15.20 -30.78
N GLU A 920 30.33 13.92 -31.06
CA GLU A 920 31.65 13.28 -31.03
C GLU A 920 32.10 13.02 -32.48
N VAL A 921 33.37 13.33 -32.77
CA VAL A 921 33.99 13.16 -34.09
C VAL A 921 35.30 12.42 -33.92
N GLY A 922 35.51 11.38 -34.72
CA GLY A 922 36.66 10.48 -34.63
C GLY A 922 37.40 10.35 -35.96
N TRP A 923 38.70 10.09 -35.87
CA TRP A 923 39.59 9.83 -37.00
C TRP A 923 40.50 8.65 -36.65
N ALA A 924 40.85 7.84 -37.65
CA ALA A 924 41.70 6.66 -37.47
C ALA A 924 42.54 6.41 -38.73
N GLY A 925 43.61 5.62 -38.58
CA GLY A 925 44.44 5.13 -39.68
C GLY A 925 45.85 4.77 -39.22
N GLN A 926 46.78 4.62 -40.17
CA GLN A 926 48.08 3.97 -39.95
C GLN A 926 49.20 4.70 -40.71
N ASN A 927 50.43 4.66 -40.16
CA ASN A 927 51.67 5.19 -40.77
C ASN A 927 51.62 6.62 -41.34
N SER A 928 51.61 7.62 -40.46
CA SER A 928 52.10 8.96 -40.80
C SER A 928 52.83 9.61 -39.62
N SER A 929 53.77 10.51 -39.92
CA SER A 929 54.47 11.36 -38.93
C SER A 929 53.69 12.63 -38.57
N LYS A 930 52.54 12.89 -39.22
CA LYS A 930 51.69 14.05 -38.98
C LYS A 930 50.23 13.73 -39.31
N TRP A 931 49.36 14.06 -38.37
CA TRP A 931 47.90 14.01 -38.54
C TRP A 931 47.33 15.43 -38.63
N THR A 932 46.16 15.57 -39.24
CA THR A 932 45.43 16.85 -39.31
C THR A 932 43.94 16.53 -39.32
N PHE A 933 43.19 17.21 -38.45
CA PHE A 933 41.78 16.94 -38.18
C PHE A 933 41.00 18.26 -38.26
N ASN A 934 39.87 18.27 -38.96
CA ASN A 934 39.05 19.47 -39.13
C ASN A 934 37.82 19.37 -38.21
N LEU A 935 37.75 20.25 -37.21
CA LEU A 935 36.53 20.41 -36.40
C LEU A 935 35.46 21.15 -37.23
N PRO A 936 34.16 20.86 -37.06
CA PRO A 936 33.08 21.63 -37.69
C PRO A 936 33.19 23.13 -37.37
N GLU A 937 32.95 24.00 -38.36
CA GLU A 937 33.20 25.45 -38.26
C GLU A 937 32.48 26.15 -37.08
N LYS A 938 31.34 25.61 -36.66
CA LYS A 938 30.51 26.15 -35.57
C LYS A 938 30.85 25.56 -34.19
N THR A 939 31.87 24.71 -34.10
CA THR A 939 32.29 24.08 -32.84
C THR A 939 32.83 25.12 -31.86
N ALA A 940 32.22 25.18 -30.67
CA ALA A 940 32.75 25.96 -29.56
C ALA A 940 34.02 25.26 -29.03
N LEU A 941 35.20 25.76 -29.40
CA LEU A 941 36.49 25.15 -29.02
C LEU A 941 36.65 24.96 -27.51
N SER A 942 36.06 25.83 -26.69
CA SER A 942 36.07 25.73 -25.22
C SER A 942 35.24 24.57 -24.64
N SER A 943 34.38 23.92 -25.42
CA SER A 943 33.70 22.66 -25.04
C SER A 943 34.33 21.41 -25.64
N VAL A 944 35.37 21.53 -26.47
CA VAL A 944 36.01 20.37 -27.10
C VAL A 944 36.86 19.62 -26.07
N LYS A 945 36.64 18.31 -25.99
CA LYS A 945 37.51 17.37 -25.27
C LYS A 945 38.02 16.35 -26.27
N GLY A 946 39.34 16.21 -26.38
CA GLY A 946 39.97 15.22 -27.24
C GLY A 946 40.49 14.01 -26.46
N LYS A 947 40.53 12.84 -27.10
CA LYS A 947 41.28 11.67 -26.68
C LYS A 947 42.08 11.16 -27.87
N LEU A 948 43.35 10.81 -27.66
CA LEU A 948 44.19 10.17 -28.67
C LEU A 948 44.45 8.73 -28.22
N PHE A 949 44.14 7.77 -29.09
CA PHE A 949 44.44 6.36 -28.87
C PHE A 949 45.55 5.94 -29.82
N LEU A 950 46.74 5.67 -29.29
CA LEU A 950 47.83 5.03 -30.01
C LEU A 950 47.85 3.55 -29.60
N THR A 951 47.75 2.65 -30.57
CA THR A 951 47.61 1.21 -30.32
C THR A 951 48.51 0.39 -31.24
N PRO A 952 49.14 -0.70 -30.75
CA PRO A 952 50.07 -1.50 -31.55
C PRO A 952 49.37 -2.48 -32.50
N SER A 953 48.08 -2.76 -32.28
CA SER A 953 47.29 -3.72 -33.03
C SER A 953 45.89 -3.17 -33.34
N LEU A 954 45.25 -3.68 -34.40
CA LEU A 954 43.84 -3.38 -34.69
C LEU A 954 42.90 -3.90 -33.59
N VAL A 955 43.28 -4.94 -32.84
CA VAL A 955 42.52 -5.45 -31.70
C VAL A 955 42.52 -4.43 -30.56
N ALA A 956 43.71 -3.92 -30.18
CA ALA A 956 43.82 -2.86 -29.19
C ALA A 956 43.10 -1.57 -29.62
N ALA A 957 43.00 -1.27 -30.92
CA ALA A 957 42.25 -0.13 -31.44
C ALA A 957 40.73 -0.19 -31.14
N VAL A 958 40.16 -1.38 -30.92
CA VAL A 958 38.73 -1.56 -30.57
C VAL A 958 38.49 -1.48 -29.05
N SER A 959 39.54 -1.52 -28.22
CA SER A 959 39.47 -1.40 -26.75
C SER A 959 38.69 -0.17 -26.23
N PRO A 960 38.76 1.02 -26.83
CA PRO A 960 37.94 2.17 -26.42
C PRO A 960 36.45 1.99 -26.73
N ALA A 961 36.12 1.35 -27.86
CA ALA A 961 34.73 1.06 -28.24
C ALA A 961 34.12 -0.01 -27.33
N LEU A 962 34.88 -1.06 -26.99
CA LEU A 962 34.46 -2.06 -26.00
C LEU A 962 34.20 -1.42 -24.62
N ARG A 963 35.04 -0.48 -24.18
CA ARG A 963 34.82 0.29 -22.95
C ARG A 963 33.58 1.19 -23.01
N TYR A 964 33.34 1.87 -24.14
CA TYR A 964 32.14 2.68 -24.34
C TYR A 964 30.86 1.84 -24.27
N LEU A 965 30.84 0.71 -24.97
CA LEU A 965 29.69 -0.18 -25.05
C LEU A 965 29.45 -0.92 -23.71
N ALA A 966 30.49 -1.26 -22.97
CA ALA A 966 30.40 -1.77 -21.60
C ALA A 966 29.79 -0.73 -20.62
N GLY A 967 30.15 0.55 -20.78
CA GLY A 967 29.68 1.65 -19.92
C GLY A 967 28.43 2.39 -20.41
N TYR A 968 27.75 1.91 -21.47
CA TYR A 968 26.59 2.60 -22.04
C TYR A 968 25.33 2.38 -21.16
N PRO A 969 24.68 3.45 -20.65
CA PRO A 969 23.66 3.33 -19.61
C PRO A 969 22.23 3.09 -20.15
N TYR A 970 22.04 3.03 -21.47
CA TYR A 970 20.75 2.81 -22.11
C TYR A 970 20.65 1.40 -22.69
N GLY A 971 19.44 0.82 -22.70
CA GLY A 971 19.23 -0.58 -23.04
C GLY A 971 17.89 -0.87 -23.71
N CYS A 972 17.69 -0.34 -24.91
CA CYS A 972 16.79 -0.97 -25.88
C CYS A 972 17.36 -2.32 -26.36
N THR A 973 16.61 -3.12 -27.12
CA THR A 973 17.05 -4.42 -27.66
C THR A 973 18.35 -4.31 -28.46
N GLU A 974 18.44 -3.31 -29.34
CA GLU A 974 19.63 -3.06 -30.17
C GLU A 974 20.84 -2.68 -29.32
N GLN A 975 20.70 -1.71 -28.40
CA GLN A 975 21.78 -1.28 -27.49
C GLN A 975 22.28 -2.45 -26.61
N THR A 976 21.37 -3.32 -26.18
CA THR A 976 21.70 -4.54 -25.44
C THR A 976 22.58 -5.46 -26.29
N LEU A 977 22.22 -5.68 -27.56
CA LEU A 977 23.05 -6.46 -28.51
C LEU A 977 24.39 -5.79 -28.82
N SER A 978 24.42 -4.47 -28.94
CA SER A 978 25.64 -3.69 -29.22
C SER A 978 26.64 -3.70 -28.05
N ARG A 979 26.22 -3.99 -26.81
CA ARG A 979 27.13 -4.37 -25.71
C ARG A 979 27.47 -5.87 -25.73
N PHE A 980 26.47 -6.72 -25.93
CA PHE A 980 26.55 -8.17 -25.83
C PHE A 980 27.43 -8.84 -26.91
N VAL A 981 27.19 -8.57 -28.19
CA VAL A 981 27.87 -9.25 -29.31
C VAL A 981 29.38 -8.93 -29.34
N PRO A 982 29.84 -7.68 -29.14
CA PRO A 982 31.27 -7.41 -29.04
C PRO A 982 31.96 -8.11 -27.85
N SER A 983 31.26 -8.30 -26.72
CA SER A 983 31.80 -9.07 -25.59
C SER A 983 32.01 -10.55 -25.93
N LEU A 984 31.08 -11.17 -26.68
CA LEU A 984 31.22 -12.55 -27.19
C LEU A 984 32.42 -12.68 -28.13
N LEU A 985 32.55 -11.75 -29.09
CA LEU A 985 33.61 -11.76 -30.08
C LEU A 985 35.00 -11.51 -29.43
N ALA A 986 35.08 -10.63 -28.43
CA ALA A 986 36.29 -10.39 -27.67
C ALA A 986 36.83 -11.66 -26.98
N ARG A 987 35.94 -12.53 -26.46
CA ARG A 987 36.33 -13.83 -25.88
C ARG A 987 36.67 -14.88 -26.94
N ARG A 988 36.01 -14.85 -28.10
CA ARG A 988 36.23 -15.78 -29.22
C ARG A 988 37.61 -15.61 -29.88
N VAL A 989 38.18 -14.41 -29.87
CA VAL A 989 39.55 -14.14 -30.33
C VAL A 989 40.54 -14.47 -29.20
N GLY A 990 40.78 -15.76 -28.98
CA GLY A 990 41.50 -16.35 -27.83
C GLY A 990 43.00 -16.00 -27.66
N GLY A 991 43.49 -14.93 -28.27
CA GLY A 991 44.79 -14.30 -27.99
C GLY A 991 44.70 -12.80 -27.65
N GLY A 992 43.53 -12.16 -27.83
CA GLY A 992 43.36 -10.72 -27.66
C GLY A 992 43.03 -10.26 -26.24
N LEU A 993 42.74 -11.17 -25.31
CA LEU A 993 42.39 -10.85 -23.92
C LEU A 993 43.51 -10.12 -23.17
N ALA A 994 44.78 -10.35 -23.52
CA ALA A 994 45.93 -9.65 -22.95
C ALA A 994 46.10 -8.20 -23.44
N ASP A 995 45.50 -7.84 -24.57
CA ASP A 995 45.45 -6.46 -25.11
C ASP A 995 44.26 -5.65 -24.55
N LEU A 996 43.37 -6.28 -23.76
CA LEU A 996 42.22 -5.64 -23.12
C LEU A 996 42.56 -5.13 -21.71
N PRO A 997 41.94 -4.04 -21.24
CA PRO A 997 42.06 -3.62 -19.85
C PRO A 997 41.52 -4.69 -18.91
N GLU A 998 42.22 -4.93 -17.82
CA GLU A 998 41.88 -5.93 -16.79
C GLU A 998 40.43 -5.78 -16.29
N GLU A 999 40.00 -4.55 -16.02
CA GLU A 999 38.62 -4.17 -15.67
C GLU A 999 37.56 -4.68 -16.66
N VAL A 1000 37.86 -4.62 -17.96
CA VAL A 1000 36.95 -5.09 -19.03
C VAL A 1000 37.02 -6.61 -19.12
N ALA A 1001 38.23 -7.17 -19.18
CA ALA A 1001 38.44 -8.61 -19.30
C ALA A 1001 37.79 -9.41 -18.17
N ALA A 1002 37.88 -8.91 -16.93
CA ALA A 1002 37.25 -9.50 -15.74
C ALA A 1002 35.71 -9.46 -15.76
N ASN A 1003 35.09 -8.56 -16.52
CA ASN A 1003 33.64 -8.35 -16.53
C ASN A 1003 32.92 -8.83 -17.81
N LEU A 1004 33.65 -9.32 -18.83
CA LEU A 1004 33.06 -9.82 -20.07
C LEU A 1004 31.96 -10.87 -19.84
N ASP A 1005 32.18 -11.83 -18.92
CA ASP A 1005 31.20 -12.86 -18.61
C ASP A 1005 29.94 -12.29 -17.95
N ASN A 1006 30.07 -11.29 -17.07
CA ASN A 1006 28.93 -10.60 -16.46
C ASN A 1006 28.08 -9.89 -17.52
N TYR A 1007 28.72 -9.16 -18.44
CA TYR A 1007 28.03 -8.43 -19.51
C TYR A 1007 27.29 -9.36 -20.48
N VAL A 1008 27.81 -10.58 -20.69
CA VAL A 1008 27.13 -11.61 -21.48
C VAL A 1008 25.91 -12.15 -20.72
N GLN A 1009 26.03 -12.44 -19.42
CA GLN A 1009 24.88 -12.93 -18.62
C GLN A 1009 23.77 -11.87 -18.46
N ASP A 1010 24.13 -10.61 -18.20
CA ASP A 1010 23.18 -9.48 -18.15
C ASP A 1010 22.48 -9.30 -19.50
N GLY A 1011 23.24 -9.40 -20.60
CA GLY A 1011 22.71 -9.37 -21.97
C GLY A 1011 21.71 -10.50 -22.22
N LEU A 1012 22.07 -11.75 -21.90
CA LEU A 1012 21.14 -12.89 -22.01
C LEU A 1012 19.87 -12.66 -21.19
N LYS A 1013 19.99 -12.28 -19.91
CA LYS A 1013 18.87 -12.03 -19.00
C LYS A 1013 17.91 -10.98 -19.57
N ARG A 1014 18.44 -9.85 -20.06
CA ARG A 1014 17.64 -8.75 -20.63
C ARG A 1014 16.99 -9.14 -21.96
N LEU A 1015 17.72 -9.84 -22.83
CA LEU A 1015 17.18 -10.34 -24.10
C LEU A 1015 16.08 -11.39 -23.90
N TYR A 1016 16.12 -12.19 -22.83
CA TYR A 1016 15.02 -13.11 -22.49
C TYR A 1016 13.79 -12.40 -21.92
N ALA A 1017 13.97 -11.31 -21.18
CA ALA A 1017 12.85 -10.49 -20.71
C ALA A 1017 12.13 -9.79 -21.87
N PHE A 1018 12.89 -9.25 -22.83
CA PHE A 1018 12.34 -8.50 -23.97
C PHE A 1018 11.75 -9.38 -25.10
N GLN A 1019 11.58 -10.70 -24.89
CA GLN A 1019 10.99 -11.59 -25.90
C GLN A 1019 9.46 -11.68 -25.77
N HIS A 1020 8.75 -10.88 -26.57
CA HIS A 1020 7.30 -10.80 -26.61
C HIS A 1020 6.59 -12.14 -26.89
N ASP A 1021 5.29 -12.23 -26.61
CA ASP A 1021 4.50 -13.47 -26.72
C ASP A 1021 4.59 -14.16 -28.09
N ASP A 1022 4.64 -13.38 -29.17
CA ASP A 1022 4.76 -13.88 -30.55
C ASP A 1022 6.11 -14.56 -30.85
N GLY A 1023 7.09 -14.41 -29.96
CA GLY A 1023 8.43 -14.97 -30.04
C GLY A 1023 9.47 -14.05 -30.66
N GLY A 1024 9.06 -12.87 -31.14
CA GLY A 1024 9.96 -11.84 -31.66
C GLY A 1024 10.48 -10.89 -30.58
N TRP A 1025 11.14 -9.84 -31.05
CA TRP A 1025 11.66 -8.73 -30.25
C TRP A 1025 11.38 -7.39 -30.95
N GLY A 1026 10.89 -6.42 -30.18
CA GLY A 1026 10.77 -5.02 -30.60
C GLY A 1026 12.04 -4.23 -30.26
N PHE A 1027 11.93 -2.93 -30.03
CA PHE A 1027 13.02 -2.13 -29.45
C PHE A 1027 13.03 -2.17 -27.93
N TRP A 1028 11.92 -2.53 -27.28
CA TRP A 1028 11.74 -2.49 -25.84
C TRP A 1028 11.13 -3.82 -25.36
N GLU A 1029 10.56 -3.81 -24.16
CA GLU A 1029 9.92 -4.96 -23.49
C GLU A 1029 8.41 -5.02 -23.75
N ASN A 1030 7.83 -3.94 -24.27
CA ASN A 1030 6.39 -3.70 -24.40
C ASN A 1030 6.08 -2.91 -25.70
N ASP A 1031 6.67 -3.30 -26.83
CA ASP A 1031 6.40 -2.73 -28.15
C ASP A 1031 6.16 -3.81 -29.23
N ASP A 1032 5.94 -3.43 -30.49
CA ASP A 1032 5.70 -4.40 -31.56
C ASP A 1032 7.00 -5.13 -31.96
N SER A 1033 6.95 -6.46 -32.03
CA SER A 1033 8.06 -7.28 -32.55
C SER A 1033 8.41 -6.93 -34.00
N SER A 1034 9.70 -6.76 -34.29
CA SER A 1034 10.18 -6.40 -35.63
C SER A 1034 11.09 -7.47 -36.25
N ALA A 1035 11.06 -7.59 -37.58
CA ALA A 1035 11.93 -8.49 -38.34
C ALA A 1035 13.42 -8.23 -38.07
N PHE A 1036 13.82 -6.95 -38.05
CA PHE A 1036 15.21 -6.54 -37.88
C PHE A 1036 15.75 -6.86 -36.48
N ASN A 1037 15.08 -6.41 -35.41
CA ASN A 1037 15.56 -6.69 -34.05
C ASN A 1037 15.49 -8.20 -33.75
N SER A 1038 14.46 -8.91 -34.20
CA SER A 1038 14.38 -10.37 -34.02
C SER A 1038 15.49 -11.13 -34.74
N ALA A 1039 15.87 -10.71 -35.95
CA ALA A 1039 17.01 -11.27 -36.70
C ALA A 1039 18.35 -10.95 -36.00
N ASN A 1040 18.47 -9.76 -35.43
CA ASN A 1040 19.64 -9.31 -34.68
C ASN A 1040 19.80 -10.10 -33.37
N VAL A 1041 18.71 -10.29 -32.61
CA VAL A 1041 18.72 -11.08 -31.36
C VAL A 1041 19.00 -12.55 -31.64
N LEU A 1042 18.31 -13.18 -32.60
CA LEU A 1042 18.60 -14.56 -32.98
C LEU A 1042 20.07 -14.71 -33.41
N SER A 1043 20.60 -13.77 -34.19
CA SER A 1043 22.00 -13.79 -34.62
C SER A 1043 22.99 -13.68 -33.47
N GLY A 1044 22.71 -12.85 -32.47
CA GLY A 1044 23.52 -12.70 -31.26
C GLY A 1044 23.43 -13.91 -30.33
N LEU A 1045 22.24 -14.46 -30.09
CA LEU A 1045 22.05 -15.68 -29.30
C LEU A 1045 22.74 -16.89 -29.94
N LEU A 1046 22.80 -16.96 -31.27
CA LEU A 1046 23.58 -17.98 -31.98
C LEU A 1046 25.10 -17.79 -31.81
N GLU A 1047 25.62 -16.55 -31.84
CA GLU A 1047 27.03 -16.30 -31.49
C GLU A 1047 27.33 -16.65 -30.03
N ALA A 1048 26.40 -16.40 -29.10
CA ALA A 1048 26.58 -16.77 -27.69
C ALA A 1048 26.70 -18.29 -27.50
N LYS A 1049 25.88 -19.05 -28.23
CA LYS A 1049 25.92 -20.52 -28.26
C LYS A 1049 27.23 -21.04 -28.90
N VAL A 1050 27.74 -20.37 -29.93
CA VAL A 1050 29.06 -20.67 -30.54
C VAL A 1050 30.23 -20.31 -29.62
N ALA A 1051 30.11 -19.24 -28.81
CA ALA A 1051 31.08 -18.84 -27.80
C ALA A 1051 31.02 -19.67 -26.50
N GLY A 1052 30.14 -20.68 -26.43
CA GLY A 1052 30.05 -21.64 -25.32
C GLY A 1052 29.14 -21.23 -24.16
N TYR A 1053 28.36 -20.16 -24.28
CA TYR A 1053 27.42 -19.74 -23.22
C TYR A 1053 26.12 -20.56 -23.25
N PRO A 1054 25.49 -20.80 -22.08
CA PRO A 1054 24.22 -21.50 -21.98
C PRO A 1054 23.08 -20.63 -22.53
N VAL A 1055 22.55 -20.98 -23.70
CA VAL A 1055 21.45 -20.25 -24.35
C VAL A 1055 20.14 -21.04 -24.26
N ARG A 1056 19.06 -20.37 -23.84
CA ARG A 1056 17.68 -20.90 -23.83
C ARG A 1056 17.24 -21.36 -25.22
N ASN A 1057 17.07 -22.67 -25.39
CA ASN A 1057 16.58 -23.24 -26.66
C ASN A 1057 15.14 -22.81 -26.96
N ASP A 1058 14.28 -22.66 -25.94
CA ASP A 1058 12.91 -22.18 -26.11
C ASP A 1058 12.87 -20.76 -26.67
N ALA A 1059 13.76 -19.87 -26.22
CA ALA A 1059 13.89 -18.52 -26.76
C ALA A 1059 14.36 -18.53 -28.22
N LEU A 1060 15.32 -19.39 -28.57
CA LEU A 1060 15.78 -19.59 -29.95
C LEU A 1060 14.66 -20.11 -30.87
N GLU A 1061 13.92 -21.14 -30.44
CA GLU A 1061 12.84 -21.76 -31.21
C GLU A 1061 11.67 -20.79 -31.44
N ARG A 1062 11.31 -20.00 -30.43
CA ARG A 1062 10.33 -18.91 -30.55
C ARG A 1062 10.79 -17.84 -31.55
N GLY A 1063 12.05 -17.40 -31.48
CA GLY A 1063 12.64 -16.42 -32.41
C GLY A 1063 12.67 -16.91 -33.86
N VAL A 1064 13.07 -18.17 -34.07
CA VAL A 1064 13.00 -18.84 -35.38
C VAL A 1064 11.57 -18.88 -35.90
N LYS A 1065 10.61 -19.29 -35.06
CA LYS A 1065 9.19 -19.40 -35.45
C LYS A 1065 8.61 -18.03 -35.85
N TYR A 1066 8.92 -16.97 -35.10
CA TYR A 1066 8.56 -15.60 -35.46
C TYR A 1066 9.12 -15.24 -36.84
N LEU A 1067 10.45 -15.33 -37.03
CA LEU A 1067 11.10 -14.95 -38.30
C LEU A 1067 10.60 -15.78 -39.50
N GLN A 1068 10.35 -17.08 -39.33
CA GLN A 1068 9.75 -17.91 -40.38
C GLN A 1068 8.34 -17.45 -40.76
N SER A 1069 7.54 -16.96 -39.81
CA SER A 1069 6.21 -16.44 -40.08
C SER A 1069 6.27 -15.09 -40.81
N THR A 1070 7.18 -14.19 -40.36
CA THR A 1070 7.38 -12.85 -40.94
C THR A 1070 7.94 -12.91 -42.36
N VAL A 1071 8.88 -13.84 -42.64
CA VAL A 1071 9.46 -14.06 -43.98
C VAL A 1071 8.47 -14.73 -44.95
N ARG A 1072 7.53 -15.54 -44.46
CA ARG A 1072 6.51 -16.22 -45.30
C ARG A 1072 5.20 -15.42 -45.46
N GLY A 1073 5.04 -14.31 -44.74
CA GLY A 1073 3.81 -13.52 -44.72
C GLY A 1073 3.64 -12.62 -45.94
N ARG A 1074 2.47 -12.69 -46.60
CA ARG A 1074 2.12 -11.77 -47.72
C ARG A 1074 1.91 -10.31 -47.28
N LYS A 1075 1.72 -10.05 -45.98
CA LYS A 1075 1.89 -8.72 -45.38
C LYS A 1075 3.27 -8.65 -44.73
N VAL A 1076 4.22 -8.15 -45.50
CA VAL A 1076 5.56 -7.81 -45.04
C VAL A 1076 5.50 -6.69 -44.01
N VAL A 1077 6.26 -6.82 -42.92
CA VAL A 1077 6.59 -5.72 -42.00
C VAL A 1077 8.11 -5.65 -41.87
N GLY A 1078 8.71 -4.77 -42.68
CA GLY A 1078 10.16 -4.62 -42.80
C GLY A 1078 10.59 -4.33 -44.25
N ASN A 1079 11.69 -3.61 -44.42
CA ASN A 1079 12.33 -3.41 -45.72
C ASN A 1079 13.06 -4.68 -46.20
N ALA A 1080 13.52 -4.69 -47.45
CA ALA A 1080 14.26 -5.81 -48.03
C ALA A 1080 15.51 -6.20 -47.20
N ASP A 1081 16.24 -5.22 -46.65
CA ASP A 1081 17.38 -5.46 -45.75
C ASP A 1081 16.98 -6.27 -44.50
N ALA A 1082 15.84 -5.96 -43.87
CA ALA A 1082 15.36 -6.70 -42.70
C ALA A 1082 14.94 -8.14 -43.05
N LYS A 1083 14.40 -8.37 -44.25
CA LYS A 1083 14.12 -9.72 -44.77
C LYS A 1083 15.40 -10.51 -45.03
N ALA A 1084 16.40 -9.88 -45.66
CA ALA A 1084 17.70 -10.48 -45.89
C ALA A 1084 18.40 -10.83 -44.56
N TYR A 1085 18.30 -9.96 -43.54
CA TYR A 1085 18.82 -10.27 -42.20
C TYR A 1085 18.05 -11.44 -41.57
N ALA A 1086 16.72 -11.46 -41.65
CA ALA A 1086 15.91 -12.56 -41.15
C ALA A 1086 16.28 -13.90 -41.81
N MET A 1087 16.50 -13.93 -43.12
CA MET A 1087 16.96 -15.12 -43.85
C MET A 1087 18.38 -15.52 -43.46
N TYR A 1088 19.30 -14.58 -43.23
CA TYR A 1088 20.65 -14.88 -42.72
C TYR A 1088 20.62 -15.48 -41.30
N ALA A 1089 19.81 -14.92 -40.40
CA ALA A 1089 19.63 -15.43 -39.04
C ALA A 1089 19.01 -16.84 -39.04
N LEU A 1090 18.04 -17.09 -39.93
CA LEU A 1090 17.45 -18.41 -40.15
C LEU A 1090 18.46 -19.41 -40.74
N ALA A 1091 19.30 -18.99 -41.71
CA ALA A 1091 20.36 -19.83 -42.27
C ALA A 1091 21.38 -20.25 -41.20
N ARG A 1092 21.81 -19.32 -40.34
CA ARG A 1092 22.69 -19.62 -39.19
C ARG A 1092 22.02 -20.49 -38.11
N ALA A 1093 20.69 -20.54 -38.07
CA ALA A 1093 19.91 -21.49 -37.27
C ALA A 1093 19.67 -22.84 -37.98
N ASN A 1094 20.25 -23.08 -39.16
CA ASN A 1094 20.08 -24.25 -40.03
C ASN A 1094 18.69 -24.41 -40.68
N TYR A 1095 18.02 -23.30 -41.00
CA TYR A 1095 16.76 -23.28 -41.76
C TYR A 1095 16.94 -22.72 -43.18
N GLY A 1096 16.20 -23.27 -44.14
CA GLY A 1096 16.35 -22.96 -45.57
C GLY A 1096 15.89 -21.54 -45.97
N VAL A 1097 16.65 -20.93 -46.87
CA VAL A 1097 16.50 -19.54 -47.36
C VAL A 1097 15.59 -19.41 -48.60
N THR A 1098 14.52 -20.21 -48.68
CA THR A 1098 13.60 -20.21 -49.84
C THR A 1098 12.95 -18.83 -50.02
N GLY A 1099 13.05 -18.25 -51.22
CA GLY A 1099 12.56 -16.90 -51.55
C GLY A 1099 13.60 -15.79 -51.42
N LEU A 1100 14.84 -16.10 -51.01
CA LEU A 1100 15.92 -15.09 -50.91
C LEU A 1100 16.27 -14.44 -52.25
N SER A 1101 16.13 -15.17 -53.36
CA SER A 1101 16.24 -14.62 -54.72
C SER A 1101 15.33 -13.41 -54.93
N ASP A 1102 14.12 -13.47 -54.39
CA ASP A 1102 13.06 -12.52 -54.68
C ASP A 1102 13.26 -11.28 -53.81
N VAL A 1103 13.65 -11.48 -52.55
CA VAL A 1103 14.08 -10.42 -51.61
C VAL A 1103 15.30 -9.64 -52.16
N LEU A 1104 16.28 -10.34 -52.74
CA LEU A 1104 17.47 -9.73 -53.34
C LEU A 1104 17.18 -8.92 -54.62
N LEU A 1105 15.96 -8.98 -55.14
CA LEU A 1105 15.49 -8.22 -56.31
C LEU A 1105 14.49 -7.11 -55.93
N GLU A 1106 14.24 -6.87 -54.65
CA GLU A 1106 13.37 -5.78 -54.19
C GLU A 1106 14.04 -4.41 -54.31
N ASN A 1107 13.29 -3.40 -54.78
CA ASN A 1107 13.83 -2.08 -55.13
C ASN A 1107 14.37 -1.26 -53.94
N ASP A 1108 14.05 -1.65 -52.70
CA ASP A 1108 14.50 -1.00 -51.46
C ASP A 1108 15.69 -1.72 -50.79
N ILE A 1109 16.26 -2.76 -51.40
CA ILE A 1109 17.43 -3.45 -50.84
C ILE A 1109 18.70 -2.60 -51.02
N THR A 1110 19.49 -2.52 -49.95
CA THR A 1110 20.76 -1.79 -49.95
C THR A 1110 21.94 -2.75 -50.09
N PRO A 1111 23.18 -2.25 -50.29
CA PRO A 1111 24.38 -3.08 -50.24
C PRO A 1111 24.53 -3.87 -48.93
N TYR A 1112 23.91 -3.43 -47.82
CA TYR A 1112 23.88 -4.17 -46.56
C TYR A 1112 22.95 -5.39 -46.63
N GLY A 1113 21.72 -5.25 -47.16
CA GLY A 1113 20.83 -6.37 -47.43
C GLY A 1113 21.39 -7.36 -48.45
N LEU A 1114 22.03 -6.88 -49.51
CA LEU A 1114 22.73 -7.72 -50.49
C LEU A 1114 23.85 -8.55 -49.84
N ALA A 1115 24.67 -7.93 -48.97
CA ALA A 1115 25.72 -8.63 -48.24
C ALA A 1115 25.16 -9.68 -47.26
N LEU A 1116 24.07 -9.36 -46.55
CA LEU A 1116 23.38 -10.30 -45.66
C LEU A 1116 22.80 -11.50 -46.42
N GLY A 1117 22.21 -11.28 -47.60
CA GLY A 1117 21.73 -12.37 -48.45
C GLY A 1117 22.84 -13.23 -49.02
N ALA A 1118 23.99 -12.65 -49.40
CA ALA A 1118 25.17 -13.42 -49.79
C ALA A 1118 25.67 -14.31 -48.62
N LEU A 1119 25.73 -13.76 -47.40
CA LEU A 1119 26.06 -14.52 -46.19
C LEU A 1119 24.99 -15.59 -45.85
N ALA A 1120 23.72 -15.35 -46.17
CA ALA A 1120 22.63 -16.30 -46.00
C ALA A 1120 22.76 -17.51 -46.96
N TYR A 1121 23.06 -17.26 -48.25
CA TYR A 1121 23.37 -18.33 -49.19
C TYR A 1121 24.62 -19.12 -48.77
N GLN A 1122 25.69 -18.44 -48.39
CA GLN A 1122 26.91 -19.09 -47.89
C GLN A 1122 26.64 -19.96 -46.65
N SER A 1123 25.84 -19.46 -45.70
CA SER A 1123 25.44 -20.21 -44.50
C SER A 1123 24.54 -21.40 -44.81
N ALA A 1124 23.74 -21.32 -45.89
CA ALA A 1124 22.93 -22.42 -46.41
C ALA A 1124 23.71 -23.41 -47.29
N GLY A 1125 25.04 -23.24 -47.44
CA GLY A 1125 25.89 -24.10 -48.26
C GLY A 1125 25.77 -23.87 -49.78
N MET A 1126 25.12 -22.79 -50.20
CA MET A 1126 24.98 -22.39 -51.59
C MET A 1126 26.19 -21.54 -52.03
N LYS A 1127 26.55 -21.61 -53.32
CA LYS A 1127 27.68 -20.91 -53.94
C LYS A 1127 27.22 -19.96 -55.03
#